data_AF-A0AA36HWU2-F1
#
_entry.id   AF-A0AA36HWU2-F1
#
_cell.length_a   1.000
_cell.length_b   1.000
_cell.length_c   1.000
_cell.angle_alpha   90.00
_cell.angle_beta   90.00
_cell.angle_gamma   90.00
#
_symmetry.space_group_name_H-M   'P 1'
#
loop_
_entity.id
_entity.type
_entity.pdbx_description
1 polymer ?
#
loop_
_entity_poly.entity_id
_entity_poly.type
_entity_poly.pdbx_seq_one_letter_code
_entity_poly.pdbx_strand_id
1 'polypeptide(L)'
;MSVAKTMSRARSWLSNKSEAGAAVSAKATDMSMEFAMQDPESAIFDSTASRSTARFGFRGSLLLCLIMSVSVSAAAVLLWSEMGCGKTCLGFLQGHKLLALLCAGISAFLLLTLYLLDFFLPPHLPGEYCALYKGDRFLGRGILFSAIVAMICATFFLANTFPTAPLVLTIFLSPALLIAVRQVTKPRPRFVLGNAGKEASLQERLRMLKMVTGEEKEQCLFYRAATLAFVVTALLCIGVWIPWAATTEVQLTESMDAVEREMMFVRWATPLIVGISNCIFASFTGLRVALDQAYAGTDDNRAQIILSSRSHMNRELMDHRIAILRARLAAETPGSQVQKTRDRAQQYLIQHTAHMRQLSNIVKTVGCGFIALLGALYIAFQLTAADSHIADMVQCFLGAFFLTFVAFIFVSFGRLWQAMSSWLQDLPLWKSAVGLCNATWARAALLCLVLPLLPAAVLLSAVNQLVRCARGLRAETDRRCLTERMHGLFVAAAGWEWVSLASWAYIMAVVMMLYKVIPLFINVLLAWLNSVVENLPFAGILGFTYAAGMVLFMLPPVPGPPIYLFGGLVISKHCPYGFWWGCGICILLCMVLKLTACAIQQKIIGEILGNRQWIRHAVGVHRPFMRAIEQVLRRPGLCFGKCMILCGGPDWPTSVLAGILRLSLLQCTIGTLPVILSLIPLALTGSFYLRRDESEVWARAGNLMFSLTALVSVTFWAGMGWAIQDTFDKYNDQLNAPKVEFVDLDWLDHCSDRIREKCQLKRSDLPRCIAFFHFGGSFLMVAVAQFFFWRADNCFGSFKVTDDIGDLHWWPWTGNPKSAMVKLPGLAGLALVCVALLFLMVSRSWRARHNRKASQEMWAMLASEEEGWKAARIEQAQSWVPPRSASCSPVIGGASAKSLGDDSVKSGVKSAVVCAMEGLDLDTLNSTDTVLGVAVPDEGDLMLKIPQSMGQPAWLKKVSLSAKQEQQQTQDDAKRARPAEGFSSVSTSIAL
;
A
#
# COMPACT_ATOMS: atom_id res chain seq x y z
N MET A 1 -11.12 -57.17 -51.02
CA MET A 1 -12.55 -57.45 -50.68
C MET A 1 -12.78 -58.14 -49.33
N SER A 2 -11.92 -59.05 -48.87
CA SER A 2 -12.08 -59.69 -47.54
C SER A 2 -12.02 -58.71 -46.34
N VAL A 3 -11.09 -57.73 -46.38
CA VAL A 3 -10.91 -56.72 -45.31
C VAL A 3 -12.11 -55.76 -45.16
N ALA A 4 -12.81 -55.45 -46.26
CA ALA A 4 -13.97 -54.56 -46.23
C ALA A 4 -15.20 -55.20 -45.55
N LYS A 5 -15.34 -56.53 -45.65
CA LYS A 5 -16.40 -57.29 -44.96
C LYS A 5 -16.15 -57.38 -43.45
N THR A 6 -14.88 -57.44 -43.03
CA THR A 6 -14.49 -57.47 -41.62
C THR A 6 -14.69 -56.11 -40.94
N MET A 7 -14.38 -55.00 -41.62
CA MET A 7 -14.63 -53.65 -41.08
C MET A 7 -16.11 -53.29 -40.96
N SER A 8 -16.97 -53.77 -41.88
CA SER A 8 -18.42 -53.57 -41.79
C SER A 8 -19.03 -54.29 -40.58
N ARG A 9 -18.60 -55.54 -40.31
CA ARG A 9 -19.04 -56.29 -39.11
C ARG A 9 -18.53 -55.70 -37.80
N ALA A 10 -17.29 -55.18 -37.78
CA ALA A 10 -16.76 -54.51 -36.59
C ALA A 10 -17.53 -53.21 -36.27
N ARG A 11 -17.97 -52.48 -37.31
CA ARG A 11 -18.76 -51.24 -37.15
C ARG A 11 -20.18 -51.51 -36.65
N SER A 12 -20.84 -52.59 -37.11
CA SER A 12 -22.18 -52.96 -36.60
C SER A 12 -22.11 -53.53 -35.17
N TRP A 13 -21.04 -54.24 -34.81
CA TRP A 13 -20.85 -54.76 -33.46
C TRP A 13 -20.59 -53.65 -32.43
N LEU A 14 -19.83 -52.61 -32.81
CA LEU A 14 -19.62 -51.43 -31.98
C LEU A 14 -20.90 -50.58 -31.81
N SER A 15 -21.76 -50.52 -32.84
CA SER A 15 -23.05 -49.81 -32.78
C SER A 15 -24.01 -50.47 -31.79
N ASN A 16 -24.16 -51.80 -31.83
CA ASN A 16 -25.07 -52.52 -30.93
C ASN A 16 -24.59 -52.51 -29.47
N LYS A 17 -23.27 -52.47 -29.21
CA LYS A 17 -22.74 -52.36 -27.84
C LYS A 17 -22.98 -50.96 -27.23
N SER A 18 -23.04 -49.93 -28.08
CA SER A 18 -23.35 -48.55 -27.70
C SER A 18 -24.81 -48.41 -27.24
N GLU A 19 -25.76 -49.02 -27.96
CA GLU A 19 -27.19 -48.94 -27.63
C GLU A 19 -27.56 -49.76 -26.38
N ALA A 20 -26.97 -50.95 -26.20
CA ALA A 20 -27.21 -51.77 -25.00
C ALA A 20 -26.64 -51.15 -23.72
N GLY A 21 -25.49 -50.44 -23.81
CA GLY A 21 -24.93 -49.69 -22.68
C GLY A 21 -25.74 -48.43 -22.33
N ALA A 22 -26.33 -47.77 -23.33
CA ALA A 22 -27.15 -46.57 -23.13
C ALA A 22 -28.48 -46.87 -22.42
N ALA A 23 -29.14 -48.00 -22.76
CA ALA A 23 -30.42 -48.37 -22.14
C ALA A 23 -30.29 -48.80 -20.66
N VAL A 24 -29.20 -49.49 -20.30
CA VAL A 24 -28.93 -49.88 -18.90
C VAL A 24 -28.48 -48.68 -18.07
N SER A 25 -27.72 -47.74 -18.65
CA SER A 25 -27.35 -46.49 -17.98
C SER A 25 -28.55 -45.59 -17.74
N ALA A 26 -29.49 -45.47 -18.70
CA ALA A 26 -30.66 -44.61 -18.58
C ALA A 26 -31.57 -45.02 -17.41
N LYS A 27 -31.81 -46.33 -17.23
CA LYS A 27 -32.69 -46.86 -16.18
C LYS A 27 -32.08 -46.78 -14.76
N ALA A 28 -30.75 -46.79 -14.64
CA ALA A 28 -30.06 -46.56 -13.37
C ALA A 28 -30.05 -45.08 -12.96
N THR A 29 -30.03 -44.15 -13.93
CA THR A 29 -30.10 -42.70 -13.64
C THR A 29 -31.45 -42.26 -13.11
N ASP A 30 -32.56 -42.80 -13.62
CA ASP A 30 -33.91 -42.39 -13.21
C ASP A 30 -34.21 -42.74 -11.74
N MET A 31 -33.83 -43.93 -11.25
CA MET A 31 -34.02 -44.31 -9.84
C MET A 31 -33.17 -43.47 -8.86
N SER A 32 -31.99 -42.99 -9.28
CA SER A 32 -31.19 -42.10 -8.44
C SER A 32 -31.73 -40.66 -8.41
N MET A 33 -32.51 -40.26 -9.41
CA MET A 33 -33.02 -38.89 -9.53
C MET A 33 -34.18 -38.65 -8.56
N GLU A 34 -35.03 -39.64 -8.34
CA GLU A 34 -36.15 -39.55 -7.38
C GLU A 34 -35.63 -39.49 -5.93
N PHE A 35 -34.59 -40.27 -5.60
CA PHE A 35 -33.89 -40.19 -4.32
C PHE A 35 -33.12 -38.86 -4.14
N ALA A 36 -32.48 -38.34 -5.19
CA ALA A 36 -31.76 -37.07 -5.15
C ALA A 36 -32.69 -35.83 -5.10
N MET A 37 -33.95 -35.97 -5.50
CA MET A 37 -34.97 -34.91 -5.36
C MET A 37 -35.64 -34.88 -3.98
N GLN A 38 -35.67 -36.01 -3.25
CA GLN A 38 -36.25 -36.06 -1.90
C GLN A 38 -35.39 -35.38 -0.85
N ASP A 39 -34.06 -35.33 -1.05
CA ASP A 39 -33.15 -34.55 -0.22
C ASP A 39 -31.98 -33.99 -1.08
N PRO A 40 -32.23 -32.88 -1.80
CA PRO A 40 -31.24 -32.28 -2.68
C PRO A 40 -30.01 -31.77 -1.89
N GLU A 41 -30.12 -31.56 -0.58
CA GLU A 41 -28.97 -31.17 0.24
C GLU A 41 -28.03 -32.37 0.42
N SER A 42 -28.51 -33.55 0.83
CA SER A 42 -27.63 -34.72 1.02
C SER A 42 -27.03 -35.24 -0.30
N ALA A 43 -27.75 -35.22 -1.42
CA ALA A 43 -27.23 -35.66 -2.72
C ALA A 43 -26.18 -34.71 -3.34
N ILE A 44 -26.19 -33.43 -2.95
CA ILE A 44 -25.16 -32.46 -3.33
C ILE A 44 -23.91 -32.62 -2.45
N PHE A 45 -24.08 -33.01 -1.18
CA PHE A 45 -23.01 -33.13 -0.20
C PHE A 45 -22.45 -34.54 0.01
N ASP A 46 -22.89 -35.54 -0.75
CA ASP A 46 -22.33 -36.89 -0.68
C ASP A 46 -20.87 -36.92 -1.21
N SER A 47 -19.96 -36.57 -0.30
CA SER A 47 -18.54 -36.33 -0.52
C SER A 47 -17.76 -37.58 -0.92
N THR A 48 -18.38 -38.76 -0.79
CA THR A 48 -17.79 -40.07 -1.02
C THR A 48 -17.55 -40.36 -2.50
N ALA A 49 -18.42 -39.89 -3.40
CA ALA A 49 -18.30 -40.09 -4.85
C ALA A 49 -17.23 -39.21 -5.53
N SER A 50 -16.65 -38.23 -4.82
CA SER A 50 -15.58 -37.35 -5.34
C SER A 50 -14.15 -37.85 -5.08
N ARG A 51 -13.97 -39.00 -4.40
CA ARG A 51 -12.63 -39.53 -4.05
C ARG A 51 -11.80 -39.99 -5.26
N SER A 52 -12.40 -40.07 -6.44
CA SER A 52 -11.75 -40.50 -7.67
C SER A 52 -11.15 -39.30 -8.42
N THR A 53 -9.81 -39.21 -8.43
CA THR A 53 -8.94 -38.52 -9.43
C THR A 53 -8.23 -37.19 -9.11
N ALA A 54 -7.86 -36.89 -7.86
CA ALA A 54 -6.64 -36.10 -7.69
C ALA A 54 -5.43 -37.01 -8.05
N ARG A 55 -4.82 -36.81 -9.24
CA ARG A 55 -3.71 -37.65 -9.73
C ARG A 55 -2.58 -37.80 -8.71
N PHE A 56 -2.32 -36.73 -7.96
CA PHE A 56 -1.37 -36.68 -6.87
C PHE A 56 -2.14 -36.20 -5.65
N GLY A 57 -2.47 -37.08 -4.71
CA GLY A 57 -3.00 -36.64 -3.41
C GLY A 57 -2.01 -35.71 -2.70
N PHE A 58 -2.38 -35.18 -1.52
CA PHE A 58 -1.53 -34.25 -0.75
C PHE A 58 -0.07 -34.70 -0.62
N ARG A 59 0.16 -36.00 -0.35
CA ARG A 59 1.51 -36.60 -0.26
C ARG A 59 2.31 -36.47 -1.56
N GLY A 60 1.67 -36.71 -2.71
CA GLY A 60 2.31 -36.58 -4.01
C GLY A 60 2.65 -35.14 -4.35
N SER A 61 1.74 -34.20 -4.06
CA SER A 61 2.01 -32.76 -4.21
C SER A 61 3.12 -32.29 -3.26
N LEU A 62 3.15 -32.78 -2.01
CA LEU A 62 4.19 -32.44 -1.03
C LEU A 62 5.56 -32.93 -1.47
N LEU A 63 5.67 -34.19 -1.88
CA LEU A 63 6.94 -34.74 -2.37
C LEU A 63 7.45 -33.97 -3.58
N LEU A 64 6.57 -33.66 -4.54
CA LEU A 64 6.93 -32.87 -5.72
C LEU A 64 7.39 -31.46 -5.36
N CYS A 65 6.66 -30.76 -4.48
CA CYS A 65 7.04 -29.43 -4.03
C CYS A 65 8.35 -29.44 -3.24
N LEU A 66 8.57 -30.45 -2.40
CA LEU A 66 9.78 -30.61 -1.60
C LEU A 66 11.01 -30.88 -2.49
N ILE A 67 10.90 -31.78 -3.46
CA ILE A 67 11.99 -32.04 -4.42
C ILE A 67 12.36 -30.75 -5.15
N MET A 68 11.37 -29.98 -5.60
CA MET A 68 11.61 -28.72 -6.31
C MET A 68 12.22 -27.65 -5.40
N SER A 69 11.67 -27.40 -4.21
CA SER A 69 12.17 -26.37 -3.31
C SER A 69 13.57 -26.69 -2.78
N VAL A 70 13.81 -27.96 -2.40
CA VAL A 70 15.11 -28.44 -1.90
C VAL A 70 16.15 -28.43 -3.02
N SER A 71 15.84 -28.90 -4.24
CA SER A 71 16.83 -28.91 -5.33
C SER A 71 17.29 -27.51 -5.73
N VAL A 72 16.36 -26.54 -5.85
CA VAL A 72 16.72 -25.15 -6.18
C VAL A 72 17.49 -24.50 -5.04
N SER A 73 17.09 -24.72 -3.79
CA SER A 73 17.78 -24.17 -2.62
C SER A 73 19.17 -24.77 -2.43
N ALA A 74 19.29 -26.08 -2.64
CA ALA A 74 20.57 -26.78 -2.63
C ALA A 74 21.47 -26.30 -3.76
N ALA A 75 20.94 -26.08 -4.97
CA ALA A 75 21.70 -25.48 -6.06
C ALA A 75 22.19 -24.07 -5.71
N ALA A 76 21.35 -23.22 -5.11
CA ALA A 76 21.77 -21.89 -4.66
C ALA A 76 22.88 -21.96 -3.60
N VAL A 77 22.75 -22.86 -2.61
CA VAL A 77 23.77 -23.05 -1.58
C VAL A 77 25.06 -23.62 -2.18
N LEU A 78 24.99 -24.67 -2.98
CA LEU A 78 26.16 -25.32 -3.57
C LEU A 78 26.89 -24.41 -4.56
N LEU A 79 26.18 -23.64 -5.37
CA LEU A 79 26.79 -22.79 -6.40
C LEU A 79 27.30 -21.45 -5.87
N TRP A 80 26.74 -20.92 -4.77
CA TRP A 80 27.04 -19.55 -4.33
C TRP A 80 27.62 -19.46 -2.92
N SER A 81 27.67 -20.54 -2.14
CA SER A 81 28.27 -20.52 -0.79
C SER A 81 29.67 -21.11 -0.72
N GLU A 82 30.39 -20.78 0.36
CA GLU A 82 31.66 -21.45 0.73
C GLU A 82 31.46 -22.92 1.11
N MET A 83 30.23 -23.34 1.48
CA MET A 83 29.94 -24.76 1.73
C MET A 83 29.98 -25.61 0.45
N GLY A 84 29.91 -24.95 -0.73
CA GLY A 84 29.95 -25.59 -2.02
C GLY A 84 31.11 -25.11 -2.89
N CYS A 85 30.84 -24.83 -4.16
CA CYS A 85 31.82 -24.37 -5.15
C CYS A 85 31.70 -22.88 -5.46
N GLY A 86 31.17 -22.06 -4.52
CA GLY A 86 30.93 -20.63 -4.70
C GLY A 86 32.12 -19.85 -5.26
N LYS A 87 33.32 -20.10 -4.74
CA LYS A 87 34.56 -19.48 -5.20
C LYS A 87 34.86 -19.80 -6.67
N THR A 88 34.75 -21.06 -7.06
CA THR A 88 35.01 -21.52 -8.45
C THR A 88 33.94 -21.02 -9.41
N CYS A 89 32.67 -21.06 -9.01
CA CYS A 89 31.55 -20.59 -9.83
C CYS A 89 31.61 -19.08 -10.08
N LEU A 90 31.87 -18.28 -9.05
CA LEU A 90 32.03 -16.84 -9.22
C LEU A 90 33.28 -16.50 -10.02
N GLY A 91 34.41 -17.18 -9.77
CA GLY A 91 35.62 -17.03 -10.57
C GLY A 91 35.40 -17.34 -12.06
N PHE A 92 34.58 -18.35 -12.37
CA PHE A 92 34.21 -18.69 -13.75
C PHE A 92 33.31 -17.62 -14.40
N LEU A 93 32.40 -17.00 -13.65
CA LEU A 93 31.51 -15.96 -14.19
C LEU A 93 32.19 -14.60 -14.33
N GLN A 94 33.27 -14.37 -13.59
CA GLN A 94 34.08 -13.16 -13.71
C GLN A 94 34.80 -13.08 -15.06
N GLY A 95 35.02 -11.85 -15.54
CA GLY A 95 35.76 -11.58 -16.78
C GLY A 95 34.94 -11.58 -18.08
N HIS A 96 33.67 -12.02 -18.05
CA HIS A 96 32.85 -12.18 -19.26
C HIS A 96 31.87 -11.02 -19.54
N LYS A 97 32.30 -9.76 -19.36
CA LYS A 97 31.45 -8.56 -19.57
C LYS A 97 30.84 -8.48 -20.99
N LEU A 98 31.59 -8.89 -22.01
CA LEU A 98 31.09 -8.91 -23.39
C LEU A 98 29.94 -9.90 -23.57
N LEU A 99 30.06 -11.09 -22.97
CA LEU A 99 29.01 -12.11 -23.03
C LEU A 99 27.76 -11.65 -22.27
N ALA A 100 27.94 -10.97 -21.13
CA ALA A 100 26.84 -10.34 -20.40
C ALA A 100 26.08 -9.32 -21.28
N LEU A 101 26.80 -8.41 -21.94
CA LEU A 101 26.23 -7.42 -22.85
C LEU A 101 25.54 -8.07 -24.05
N LEU A 102 26.13 -9.12 -24.61
CA LEU A 102 25.55 -9.87 -25.74
C LEU A 102 24.26 -10.58 -25.32
N CYS A 103 24.24 -11.28 -24.19
CA CYS A 103 23.05 -11.92 -23.65
C CYS A 103 21.95 -10.90 -23.31
N ALA A 104 22.32 -9.76 -22.71
CA ALA A 104 21.38 -8.67 -22.43
C ALA A 104 20.82 -8.06 -23.73
N GLY A 105 21.67 -7.84 -24.73
CA GLY A 105 21.28 -7.37 -26.06
C GLY A 105 20.32 -8.33 -26.76
N ILE A 106 20.60 -9.64 -26.73
CA ILE A 106 19.70 -10.67 -27.26
C ILE A 106 18.36 -10.63 -26.53
N SER A 107 18.36 -10.60 -25.19
CA SER A 107 17.13 -10.54 -24.41
C SER A 107 16.30 -9.30 -24.76
N ALA A 108 16.93 -8.12 -24.77
CA ALA A 108 16.29 -6.86 -25.12
C ALA A 108 15.72 -6.91 -26.54
N PHE A 109 16.47 -7.44 -27.51
CA PHE A 109 16.01 -7.61 -28.89
C PHE A 109 14.80 -8.55 -28.98
N LEU A 110 14.82 -9.70 -28.30
CA LEU A 110 13.70 -10.65 -28.30
C LEU A 110 12.46 -10.08 -27.61
N LEU A 111 12.61 -9.41 -26.47
CA LEU A 111 11.50 -8.73 -25.77
C LEU A 111 10.92 -7.59 -26.61
N LEU A 112 11.77 -6.78 -27.25
CA LEU A 112 11.36 -5.74 -28.18
C LEU A 112 10.59 -6.35 -29.36
N THR A 113 11.10 -7.44 -29.94
CA THR A 113 10.44 -8.16 -31.03
C THR A 113 9.06 -8.67 -30.60
N LEU A 114 8.94 -9.32 -29.43
CA LEU A 114 7.66 -9.76 -28.89
C LEU A 114 6.69 -8.60 -28.65
N TYR A 115 7.18 -7.47 -28.12
CA TYR A 115 6.37 -6.28 -27.95
C TYR A 115 5.84 -5.76 -29.30
N LEU A 116 6.72 -5.62 -30.30
CA LEU A 116 6.36 -5.17 -31.65
C LEU A 116 5.41 -6.13 -32.37
N LEU A 117 5.40 -7.41 -31.97
CA LEU A 117 4.46 -8.41 -32.47
C LEU A 117 3.15 -8.47 -31.68
N ASP A 118 2.90 -7.50 -30.78
CA ASP A 118 1.72 -7.43 -29.91
C ASP A 118 1.53 -8.68 -29.02
N PHE A 119 2.62 -9.40 -28.72
CA PHE A 119 2.56 -10.71 -28.06
C PHE A 119 1.95 -10.68 -26.65
N PHE A 120 2.32 -9.69 -25.82
CA PHE A 120 1.97 -9.68 -24.40
C PHE A 120 0.47 -9.44 -24.18
N LEU A 121 -0.13 -8.61 -25.02
CA LEU A 121 -1.54 -8.28 -24.97
C LEU A 121 -1.94 -8.03 -26.42
N PRO A 122 -2.36 -9.06 -27.17
CA PRO A 122 -2.77 -8.92 -28.57
C PRO A 122 -4.21 -8.40 -28.64
N PRO A 123 -4.46 -7.17 -29.13
CA PRO A 123 -5.84 -6.68 -29.27
C PRO A 123 -6.64 -7.47 -30.32
N HIS A 124 -5.97 -8.14 -31.26
CA HIS A 124 -6.59 -9.02 -32.24
C HIS A 124 -7.00 -10.40 -31.69
N LEU A 125 -6.59 -10.75 -30.46
CA LEU A 125 -6.96 -11.99 -29.78
C LEU A 125 -7.51 -11.68 -28.37
N PRO A 126 -8.72 -11.13 -28.26
CA PRO A 126 -9.30 -10.78 -26.97
C PRO A 126 -9.37 -12.03 -26.05
N GLY A 127 -8.69 -11.96 -24.92
CA GLY A 127 -8.63 -13.04 -23.92
C GLY A 127 -7.46 -14.01 -24.07
N GLU A 128 -6.69 -13.97 -25.17
CA GLU A 128 -5.44 -14.74 -25.30
C GLU A 128 -4.25 -13.82 -24.96
N TYR A 129 -3.56 -14.10 -23.84
CA TYR A 129 -2.36 -13.38 -23.43
C TYR A 129 -1.11 -14.18 -23.82
N CYS A 130 -0.01 -13.50 -24.16
CA CYS A 130 1.25 -14.14 -24.55
C CYS A 130 1.04 -15.15 -25.70
N ALA A 131 0.41 -14.69 -26.79
CA ALA A 131 0.13 -15.47 -28.00
C ALA A 131 0.30 -14.59 -29.25
N LEU A 132 1.00 -15.10 -30.28
CA LEU A 132 1.22 -14.36 -31.53
C LEU A 132 0.01 -14.43 -32.48
N TYR A 133 -0.67 -15.57 -32.50
CA TYR A 133 -1.82 -15.89 -33.33
C TYR A 133 -2.74 -16.88 -32.60
N LYS A 134 -3.99 -17.00 -33.06
CA LYS A 134 -4.97 -17.92 -32.46
C LYS A 134 -4.44 -19.36 -32.50
N GLY A 135 -4.22 -19.94 -31.33
CA GLY A 135 -3.66 -21.29 -31.21
C GLY A 135 -2.12 -21.35 -31.18
N ASP A 136 -1.41 -20.23 -30.99
CA ASP A 136 0.02 -20.23 -30.70
C ASP A 136 0.31 -20.98 -29.38
N ARG A 137 0.83 -22.20 -29.51
CA ARG A 137 1.17 -23.05 -28.35
C ARG A 137 2.63 -22.91 -27.93
N PHE A 138 3.52 -22.59 -28.86
CA PHE A 138 4.96 -22.76 -28.66
C PHE A 138 5.81 -21.62 -29.19
N LEU A 139 5.44 -20.93 -30.28
CA LEU A 139 6.37 -20.02 -30.94
C LEU A 139 6.61 -18.77 -30.09
N GLY A 140 5.56 -18.01 -29.79
CA GLY A 140 5.72 -16.78 -29.02
C GLY A 140 6.19 -17.06 -27.58
N ARG A 141 5.70 -18.14 -26.98
CA ARG A 141 6.13 -18.59 -25.64
C ARG A 141 7.58 -19.07 -25.63
N GLY A 142 8.03 -19.73 -26.70
CA GLY A 142 9.42 -20.15 -26.88
C GLY A 142 10.36 -18.96 -27.03
N ILE A 143 9.97 -17.94 -27.81
CA ILE A 143 10.74 -16.69 -27.93
C ILE A 143 10.81 -15.98 -26.57
N LEU A 144 9.71 -15.90 -25.83
CA LEU A 144 9.71 -15.29 -24.49
C LEU A 144 10.61 -16.07 -23.53
N PHE A 145 10.54 -17.40 -23.56
CA PHE A 145 11.40 -18.26 -22.75
C PHE A 145 12.89 -18.02 -23.09
N SER A 146 13.25 -17.98 -24.38
CA SER A 146 14.61 -17.65 -24.82
C SER A 146 15.06 -16.26 -24.36
N ALA A 147 14.17 -15.27 -24.38
CA ALA A 147 14.48 -13.93 -23.90
C ALA A 147 14.75 -13.90 -22.39
N ILE A 148 13.95 -14.65 -21.61
CA ILE A 148 14.13 -14.80 -20.17
C ILE A 148 15.44 -15.53 -19.87
N VAL A 149 15.73 -16.64 -20.57
CA VAL A 149 17.00 -17.38 -20.41
C VAL A 149 18.19 -16.49 -20.75
N ALA A 150 18.14 -15.72 -21.83
CA ALA A 150 19.19 -14.77 -22.18
C ALA A 150 19.38 -13.68 -21.10
N MET A 151 18.30 -13.16 -20.52
CA MET A 151 18.36 -12.20 -19.41
C MET A 151 19.00 -12.83 -18.16
N ILE A 152 18.63 -14.08 -17.87
CA ILE A 152 19.18 -14.84 -16.75
C ILE A 152 20.68 -15.04 -16.94
N CYS A 153 21.12 -15.47 -18.13
CA CYS A 153 22.54 -15.61 -18.47
C CYS A 153 23.29 -14.28 -18.36
N ALA A 154 22.71 -13.18 -18.86
CA ALA A 154 23.32 -11.85 -18.75
C ALA A 154 23.56 -11.46 -17.29
N THR A 155 22.58 -11.74 -16.43
CA THR A 155 22.66 -11.47 -14.99
C THR A 155 23.75 -12.32 -14.32
N PHE A 156 23.90 -13.59 -14.71
CA PHE A 156 24.99 -14.44 -14.23
C PHE A 156 26.37 -13.90 -14.63
N PHE A 157 26.56 -13.46 -15.87
CA PHE A 157 27.85 -12.90 -16.32
C PHE A 157 28.12 -11.48 -15.79
N LEU A 158 27.13 -10.82 -15.17
CA LEU A 158 27.29 -9.57 -14.43
C LEU A 158 27.74 -9.76 -12.98
N ALA A 159 28.07 -10.99 -12.55
CA ALA A 159 28.53 -11.30 -11.19
C ALA A 159 29.72 -10.45 -10.71
N ASN A 160 30.56 -9.96 -11.63
CA ASN A 160 31.68 -9.07 -11.27
C ASN A 160 31.25 -7.66 -10.85
N THR A 161 30.08 -7.20 -11.32
CA THR A 161 29.54 -5.87 -10.99
C THR A 161 28.44 -5.97 -9.95
N PHE A 162 27.68 -7.07 -9.96
CA PHE A 162 26.59 -7.35 -9.05
C PHE A 162 26.70 -8.80 -8.55
N PRO A 163 27.58 -9.09 -7.57
CA PRO A 163 27.85 -10.47 -7.13
C PRO A 163 26.63 -11.14 -6.48
N THR A 164 25.65 -10.34 -6.06
CA THR A 164 24.42 -10.77 -5.42
C THR A 164 23.34 -11.19 -6.43
N ALA A 165 23.37 -10.66 -7.65
CA ALA A 165 22.34 -10.90 -8.65
C ALA A 165 22.20 -12.39 -9.06
N PRO A 166 23.29 -13.15 -9.28
CA PRO A 166 23.24 -14.61 -9.48
C PRO A 166 22.50 -15.36 -8.36
N LEU A 167 22.83 -15.03 -7.10
CA LEU A 167 22.23 -15.66 -5.93
C LEU A 167 20.73 -15.37 -5.88
N VAL A 168 20.34 -14.09 -5.96
CA VAL A 168 18.94 -13.66 -6.00
C VAL A 168 18.19 -14.42 -7.09
N LEU A 169 18.74 -14.46 -8.31
CA LEU A 169 18.09 -15.11 -9.44
C LEU A 169 17.85 -16.62 -9.21
N THR A 170 18.83 -17.34 -8.65
CA THR A 170 18.66 -18.76 -8.30
C THR A 170 17.62 -18.98 -7.21
N ILE A 171 17.56 -18.11 -6.20
CA ILE A 171 16.54 -18.17 -5.14
C ILE A 171 15.13 -18.00 -5.73
N PHE A 172 14.94 -16.98 -6.57
CA PHE A 172 13.64 -16.65 -7.17
C PHE A 172 13.20 -17.61 -8.29
N LEU A 173 14.09 -18.49 -8.75
CA LEU A 173 13.71 -19.60 -9.64
C LEU A 173 12.76 -20.59 -8.95
N SER A 174 12.83 -20.72 -7.62
CA SER A 174 12.02 -21.66 -6.83
C SER A 174 10.50 -21.41 -6.96
N PRO A 175 9.96 -20.20 -6.65
CA PRO A 175 8.54 -19.93 -6.86
C PRO A 175 8.12 -20.00 -8.33
N ALA A 176 8.98 -19.60 -9.28
CA ALA A 176 8.68 -19.67 -10.71
C ALA A 176 8.52 -21.13 -11.19
N LEU A 177 9.43 -22.01 -10.78
CA LEU A 177 9.37 -23.43 -11.09
C LEU A 177 8.17 -24.10 -10.39
N LEU A 178 7.83 -23.72 -9.16
CA LEU A 178 6.66 -24.24 -8.47
C LEU A 178 5.35 -23.86 -9.20
N ILE A 179 5.26 -22.64 -9.72
CA ILE A 179 4.16 -22.23 -10.60
C ILE A 179 4.16 -23.04 -11.89
N ALA A 180 5.32 -23.24 -12.54
CA ALA A 180 5.41 -24.04 -13.77
C ALA A 180 4.96 -25.49 -13.54
N VAL A 181 5.44 -26.11 -12.45
CA VAL A 181 5.01 -27.45 -12.00
C VAL A 181 3.51 -27.47 -11.74
N ARG A 182 2.93 -26.44 -11.13
CA ARG A 182 1.49 -26.34 -10.97
C ARG A 182 0.77 -26.30 -12.31
N GLN A 183 1.26 -25.53 -13.29
CA GLN A 183 0.66 -25.46 -14.62
C GLN A 183 0.73 -26.80 -15.38
N VAL A 184 1.82 -27.55 -15.22
CA VAL A 184 1.98 -28.88 -15.84
C VAL A 184 1.13 -29.94 -15.15
N THR A 185 0.99 -29.85 -13.83
CA THR A 185 0.20 -30.81 -13.02
C THR A 185 -1.29 -30.50 -13.01
N LYS A 186 -1.70 -29.26 -13.32
CA LYS A 186 -3.10 -28.86 -13.35
C LYS A 186 -3.86 -29.77 -14.33
N PRO A 187 -4.94 -30.46 -13.89
CA PRO A 187 -5.76 -31.24 -14.81
C PRO A 187 -6.31 -30.30 -15.89
N ARG A 188 -6.10 -30.67 -17.17
CA ARG A 188 -6.71 -29.92 -18.27
C ARG A 188 -8.23 -30.07 -18.18
N PRO A 189 -9.00 -28.97 -18.15
CA PRO A 189 -10.45 -29.08 -18.19
C PRO A 189 -10.83 -29.81 -19.47
N ARG A 190 -11.41 -31.01 -19.35
CA ARG A 190 -11.79 -31.84 -20.51
C ARG A 190 -12.97 -31.25 -21.28
N PHE A 191 -13.68 -30.29 -20.68
CA PHE A 191 -14.79 -29.58 -21.31
C PHE A 191 -14.35 -28.16 -21.68
N VAL A 192 -14.15 -27.94 -22.98
CA VAL A 192 -14.21 -26.60 -23.54
C VAL A 192 -15.70 -26.25 -23.59
N LEU A 193 -16.14 -25.18 -22.91
CA LEU A 193 -17.46 -24.61 -23.18
C LEU A 193 -17.47 -24.17 -24.64
N GLY A 194 -17.87 -25.07 -25.54
CA GLY A 194 -18.47 -24.66 -26.81
C GLY A 194 -19.73 -23.83 -26.51
N ASN A 195 -20.27 -23.17 -27.52
CA ASN A 195 -21.41 -22.23 -27.46
C ASN A 195 -22.74 -22.75 -26.83
N ALA A 196 -22.73 -23.81 -26.02
CA ALA A 196 -23.83 -24.35 -25.20
C ALA A 196 -24.37 -23.38 -24.12
N GLY A 197 -24.00 -22.10 -24.18
CA GLY A 197 -24.30 -21.07 -23.18
C GLY A 197 -25.77 -20.69 -23.02
N LYS A 198 -26.69 -21.27 -23.80
CA LYS A 198 -28.14 -21.03 -23.64
C LYS A 198 -28.97 -22.24 -23.19
N GLU A 199 -28.50 -23.47 -23.39
CA GLU A 199 -29.29 -24.68 -23.07
C GLU A 199 -28.53 -25.74 -22.26
N ALA A 200 -27.35 -25.44 -21.71
CA ALA A 200 -26.64 -26.39 -20.84
C ALA A 200 -27.54 -26.82 -19.68
N SER A 201 -27.86 -28.12 -19.64
CA SER A 201 -28.78 -28.71 -18.66
C SER A 201 -28.28 -28.46 -17.23
N LEU A 202 -29.20 -28.44 -16.25
CA LEU A 202 -28.83 -28.30 -14.84
C LEU A 202 -27.76 -29.31 -14.42
N GLN A 203 -27.80 -30.51 -14.99
CA GLN A 203 -26.85 -31.58 -14.74
C GLN A 203 -25.44 -31.23 -15.26
N GLU A 204 -25.32 -30.62 -16.43
CA GLU A 204 -24.04 -30.12 -16.95
C GLU A 204 -23.47 -29.01 -16.08
N ARG A 205 -24.33 -28.09 -15.61
CA ARG A 205 -23.90 -27.01 -14.70
C ARG A 205 -23.46 -27.54 -13.33
N LEU A 206 -24.17 -28.52 -12.77
CA LEU A 206 -23.78 -29.19 -11.53
C LEU A 206 -22.46 -29.96 -11.70
N ARG A 207 -22.26 -30.64 -12.84
CA ARG A 207 -20.97 -31.27 -13.17
C ARG A 207 -19.85 -30.23 -13.30
N MET A 208 -20.12 -29.09 -13.93
CA MET A 208 -19.16 -28.00 -14.03
C MET A 208 -18.81 -27.44 -12.65
N LEU A 209 -19.81 -27.21 -11.79
CA LEU A 209 -19.58 -26.75 -10.42
C LEU A 209 -18.74 -27.77 -9.63
N LYS A 210 -19.11 -29.06 -9.68
CA LYS A 210 -18.33 -30.13 -9.03
C LYS A 210 -16.88 -30.17 -9.54
N MET A 211 -16.67 -29.97 -10.83
CA MET A 211 -15.33 -29.91 -11.43
C MET A 211 -14.54 -28.69 -10.92
N VAL A 212 -15.15 -27.50 -10.88
CA VAL A 212 -14.52 -26.27 -10.38
C VAL A 212 -14.18 -26.40 -8.89
N THR A 213 -15.10 -26.92 -8.07
CA THR A 213 -14.84 -27.15 -6.64
C THR A 213 -13.74 -28.20 -6.41
N GLY A 214 -13.65 -29.21 -7.28
CA GLY A 214 -12.58 -30.20 -7.26
C GLY A 214 -11.22 -29.58 -7.57
N GLU A 215 -11.15 -28.75 -8.62
CA GLU A 215 -9.93 -28.01 -9.00
C GLU A 215 -9.45 -27.09 -7.87
N GLU A 216 -10.37 -26.40 -7.19
CA GLU A 216 -10.08 -25.51 -6.06
C GLU A 216 -9.54 -26.26 -4.85
N LYS A 217 -10.15 -27.39 -4.50
CA LYS A 217 -9.67 -28.24 -3.40
C LYS A 217 -8.28 -28.79 -3.71
N GLU A 218 -8.04 -29.25 -4.94
CA GLU A 218 -6.71 -29.70 -5.37
C GLU A 218 -5.69 -28.56 -5.32
N GLN A 219 -6.09 -27.35 -5.74
CA GLN A 219 -5.25 -26.16 -5.68
C GLN A 219 -4.88 -25.79 -4.25
N CYS A 220 -5.84 -25.80 -3.32
CA CYS A 220 -5.61 -25.57 -1.90
C CYS A 220 -4.65 -26.61 -1.30
N LEU A 221 -4.85 -27.91 -1.62
CA LEU A 221 -3.95 -28.98 -1.18
C LEU A 221 -2.53 -28.80 -1.74
N PHE A 222 -2.40 -28.42 -3.00
CA PHE A 222 -1.10 -28.16 -3.63
C PHE A 222 -0.37 -26.99 -2.95
N TYR A 223 -1.05 -25.86 -2.69
CA TYR A 223 -0.40 -24.73 -2.02
C TYR A 223 -0.11 -24.97 -0.54
N ARG A 224 -0.91 -25.80 0.16
CA ARG A 224 -0.57 -26.29 1.50
C ARG A 224 0.71 -27.12 1.48
N ALA A 225 0.81 -28.03 0.52
CA ALA A 225 2.01 -28.82 0.29
C ALA A 225 3.24 -27.94 -0.03
N ALA A 226 3.08 -26.94 -0.89
CA ALA A 226 4.12 -25.96 -1.20
C ALA A 226 4.56 -25.16 0.03
N THR A 227 3.61 -24.70 0.86
CA THR A 227 3.89 -23.98 2.11
C THR A 227 4.77 -24.82 3.03
N LEU A 228 4.38 -26.08 3.27
CA LEU A 228 5.13 -27.00 4.13
C LEU A 228 6.52 -27.30 3.53
N ALA A 229 6.61 -27.53 2.22
CA ALA A 229 7.89 -27.75 1.53
C ALA A 229 8.85 -26.58 1.71
N PHE A 230 8.38 -25.34 1.57
CA PHE A 230 9.19 -24.14 1.81
C PHE A 230 9.61 -24.00 3.27
N VAL A 231 8.72 -24.23 4.25
CA VAL A 231 9.08 -24.21 5.68
C VAL A 231 10.16 -25.23 6.00
N VAL A 232 10.00 -26.48 5.55
CA VAL A 232 10.98 -27.54 5.77
C VAL A 232 12.32 -27.18 5.12
N THR A 233 12.31 -26.68 3.89
CA THR A 233 13.53 -26.25 3.19
C THR A 233 14.22 -25.10 3.93
N ALA A 234 13.45 -24.14 4.45
CA ALA A 234 13.98 -23.03 5.23
C ALA A 234 14.66 -23.49 6.52
N LEU A 235 13.99 -24.37 7.29
CA LEU A 235 14.53 -24.94 8.52
C LEU A 235 15.79 -25.77 8.26
N LEU A 236 15.84 -26.53 7.15
CA LEU A 236 17.04 -27.28 6.75
C LEU A 236 18.20 -26.33 6.42
N CYS A 237 17.97 -25.28 5.62
CA CYS A 237 19.02 -24.31 5.28
C CYS A 237 19.56 -23.59 6.52
N ILE A 238 18.68 -23.11 7.41
CA ILE A 238 19.07 -22.42 8.64
C ILE A 238 19.76 -23.39 9.61
N GLY A 239 19.21 -24.60 9.77
CA GLY A 239 19.75 -25.63 10.66
C GLY A 239 21.12 -26.15 10.24
N VAL A 240 21.43 -26.18 8.94
CA VAL A 240 22.76 -26.49 8.41
C VAL A 240 23.71 -25.29 8.54
N TRP A 241 23.20 -24.08 8.32
CA TRP A 241 23.99 -22.86 8.39
C TRP A 241 24.47 -22.53 9.80
N ILE A 242 23.62 -22.65 10.83
CA ILE A 242 23.98 -22.27 12.22
C ILE A 242 25.25 -23.00 12.71
N PRO A 243 25.35 -24.34 12.66
CA PRO A 243 26.56 -25.04 13.06
C PRO A 243 27.77 -24.70 12.19
N TRP A 244 27.58 -24.56 10.87
CA TRP A 244 28.65 -24.21 9.95
C TRP A 244 29.20 -22.80 10.19
N ALA A 245 28.33 -21.83 10.40
CA ALA A 245 28.68 -20.44 10.70
C ALA A 245 29.36 -20.33 12.08
N ALA A 246 28.99 -21.18 13.05
CA ALA A 246 29.63 -21.22 14.36
C ALA A 246 31.06 -21.80 14.32
N THR A 247 31.36 -22.71 13.38
CA THR A 247 32.69 -23.33 13.26
C THR A 247 33.60 -22.66 12.23
N THR A 248 33.06 -21.84 11.34
CA THR A 248 33.82 -21.20 10.26
C THR A 248 34.17 -19.76 10.64
N GLU A 249 35.43 -19.51 10.98
CA GLU A 249 35.94 -18.15 11.16
C GLU A 249 36.07 -17.45 9.79
N VAL A 250 35.25 -16.42 9.56
CA VAL A 250 35.38 -15.57 8.37
C VAL A 250 36.49 -14.56 8.61
N GLN A 251 37.68 -14.85 8.10
CA GLN A 251 38.80 -13.91 8.12
C GLN A 251 38.58 -12.81 7.08
N LEU A 252 37.99 -11.69 7.51
CA LEU A 252 37.88 -10.47 6.73
C LEU A 252 39.17 -9.65 6.93
N THR A 253 40.18 -9.88 6.09
CA THR A 253 41.39 -9.06 6.12
C THR A 253 41.11 -7.67 5.54
N GLU A 254 41.60 -6.63 6.21
CA GLU A 254 41.40 -5.25 5.79
C GLU A 254 42.00 -4.94 4.41
N SER A 255 43.00 -5.72 3.98
CA SER A 255 43.66 -5.57 2.68
C SER A 255 42.81 -5.97 1.47
N MET A 256 41.64 -6.58 1.69
CA MET A 256 40.79 -7.05 0.60
C MET A 256 39.98 -5.93 -0.03
N ASP A 257 39.90 -5.94 -1.37
CA ASP A 257 39.05 -5.04 -2.13
C ASP A 257 37.58 -5.15 -1.68
N ALA A 258 36.85 -4.05 -1.75
CA ALA A 258 35.46 -3.98 -1.28
C ALA A 258 34.56 -5.03 -1.95
N VAL A 259 34.78 -5.27 -3.25
CA VAL A 259 34.05 -6.29 -4.02
C VAL A 259 34.40 -7.70 -3.54
N GLU A 260 35.67 -7.98 -3.26
CA GLU A 260 36.10 -9.31 -2.81
C GLU A 260 35.54 -9.63 -1.42
N ARG A 261 35.52 -8.62 -0.55
CA ARG A 261 34.90 -8.67 0.77
C ARG A 261 33.40 -8.94 0.69
N GLU A 262 32.71 -8.24 -0.22
CA GLU A 262 31.29 -8.47 -0.51
C GLU A 262 31.06 -9.92 -0.97
N MET A 263 31.85 -10.40 -1.92
CA MET A 263 31.75 -11.77 -2.41
C MET A 263 31.97 -12.78 -1.30
N MET A 264 32.92 -12.57 -0.38
CA MET A 264 33.10 -13.46 0.78
C MET A 264 31.90 -13.44 1.71
N PHE A 265 31.37 -12.26 2.02
CA PHE A 265 30.18 -12.14 2.86
C PHE A 265 28.96 -12.82 2.22
N VAL A 266 28.73 -12.61 0.92
CA VAL A 266 27.65 -13.26 0.16
C VAL A 266 27.81 -14.77 0.22
N ARG A 267 29.03 -15.29 -0.01
CA ARG A 267 29.31 -16.73 0.05
C ARG A 267 29.05 -17.31 1.44
N TRP A 268 29.33 -16.56 2.49
CA TRP A 268 29.03 -16.99 3.86
C TRP A 268 27.54 -16.89 4.25
N ALA A 269 26.87 -15.81 3.87
CA ALA A 269 25.48 -15.55 4.22
C ALA A 269 24.48 -16.30 3.34
N THR A 270 24.91 -16.85 2.19
CA THR A 270 24.04 -17.51 1.19
C THR A 270 23.03 -18.49 1.80
N PRO A 271 23.41 -19.46 2.65
CA PRO A 271 22.44 -20.42 3.20
C PRO A 271 21.38 -19.78 4.09
N LEU A 272 21.76 -18.75 4.88
CA LEU A 272 20.83 -17.97 5.67
C LEU A 272 19.85 -17.19 4.78
N ILE A 273 20.37 -16.52 3.74
CA ILE A 273 19.56 -15.76 2.78
C ILE A 273 18.55 -16.67 2.08
N VAL A 274 18.98 -17.87 1.64
CA VAL A 274 18.11 -18.90 1.04
C VAL A 274 17.05 -19.37 2.04
N GLY A 275 17.44 -19.61 3.29
CA GLY A 275 16.52 -19.98 4.37
C GLY A 275 15.42 -18.94 4.62
N ILE A 276 15.81 -17.67 4.79
CA ILE A 276 14.89 -16.55 4.97
C ILE A 276 13.97 -16.39 3.76
N SER A 277 14.51 -16.52 2.54
CA SER A 277 13.71 -16.45 1.31
C SER A 277 12.61 -17.50 1.27
N ASN A 278 12.94 -18.74 1.64
CA ASN A 278 11.98 -19.83 1.70
C ASN A 278 10.91 -19.59 2.78
N CYS A 279 11.22 -18.97 3.92
CA CYS A 279 10.22 -18.52 4.89
C CYS A 279 9.24 -17.48 4.28
N ILE A 280 9.75 -16.53 3.48
CA ILE A 280 8.92 -15.54 2.81
C ILE A 280 8.04 -16.20 1.74
N PHE A 281 8.58 -17.13 0.93
CA PHE A 281 7.81 -17.89 -0.05
C PHE A 281 6.76 -18.81 0.61
N ALA A 282 7.08 -19.41 1.76
CA ALA A 282 6.11 -20.12 2.59
C ALA A 282 4.98 -19.19 3.03
N SER A 283 5.31 -17.95 3.42
CA SER A 283 4.30 -16.96 3.80
C SER A 283 3.39 -16.58 2.63
N PHE A 284 3.92 -16.43 1.40
CA PHE A 284 3.10 -16.16 0.21
C PHE A 284 2.19 -17.33 -0.15
N THR A 285 2.71 -18.56 -0.14
CA THR A 285 1.91 -19.76 -0.42
C THR A 285 0.88 -20.04 0.69
N GLY A 286 1.23 -19.77 1.95
CA GLY A 286 0.31 -19.83 3.09
C GLY A 286 -0.79 -18.78 2.99
N LEU A 287 -0.45 -17.55 2.59
CA LEU A 287 -1.44 -16.51 2.31
C LEU A 287 -2.40 -16.99 1.20
N ARG A 288 -1.89 -17.61 0.12
CA ARG A 288 -2.74 -18.18 -0.93
C ARG A 288 -3.72 -19.21 -0.38
N VAL A 289 -3.28 -20.10 0.50
CA VAL A 289 -4.14 -21.10 1.15
C VAL A 289 -5.23 -20.44 2.00
N ALA A 290 -4.88 -19.39 2.76
CA ALA A 290 -5.84 -18.64 3.55
C ALA A 290 -6.89 -17.94 2.67
N LEU A 291 -6.46 -17.38 1.53
CA LEU A 291 -7.35 -16.79 0.53
C LEU A 291 -8.29 -17.83 -0.08
N ASP A 292 -7.77 -19.00 -0.47
CA ASP A 292 -8.57 -20.09 -1.06
C ASP A 292 -9.63 -20.62 -0.08
N GLN A 293 -9.34 -20.66 1.23
CA GLN A 293 -10.34 -21.02 2.25
C GLN A 293 -11.48 -20.01 2.33
N ALA A 294 -11.18 -18.71 2.19
CA ALA A 294 -12.21 -17.69 2.14
C ALA A 294 -13.03 -17.75 0.85
N TYR A 295 -12.41 -18.13 -0.27
CA TYR A 295 -13.13 -18.34 -1.53
C TYR A 295 -14.07 -19.52 -1.46
N ALA A 296 -13.66 -20.65 -0.87
CA ALA A 296 -14.52 -21.82 -0.73
C ALA A 296 -15.83 -21.44 0.00
N GLY A 297 -15.74 -20.67 1.10
CA GLY A 297 -16.93 -20.16 1.78
C GLY A 297 -17.77 -19.19 0.93
N THR A 298 -17.17 -18.52 -0.05
CA THR A 298 -17.89 -17.64 -1.00
C THR A 298 -18.61 -18.44 -2.06
N ASP A 299 -17.95 -19.44 -2.63
CA ASP A 299 -18.47 -20.24 -3.73
C ASP A 299 -19.53 -21.24 -3.25
N ASP A 300 -19.50 -21.68 -1.99
CA ASP A 300 -20.62 -22.42 -1.37
C ASP A 300 -21.87 -21.55 -1.27
N ASN A 301 -21.72 -20.30 -0.86
CA ASN A 301 -22.82 -19.32 -0.86
C ASN A 301 -23.23 -18.97 -2.28
N ARG A 302 -22.30 -18.87 -3.22
CA ARG A 302 -22.61 -18.64 -4.63
C ARG A 302 -23.30 -19.86 -5.23
N ALA A 303 -22.97 -21.07 -4.83
CA ALA A 303 -23.63 -22.29 -5.25
C ALA A 303 -25.05 -22.33 -4.67
N GLN A 304 -25.23 -21.97 -3.40
CA GLN A 304 -26.56 -21.78 -2.82
C GLN A 304 -27.34 -20.65 -3.52
N ILE A 305 -26.68 -19.56 -3.89
CA ILE A 305 -27.26 -18.47 -4.67
C ILE A 305 -27.58 -18.98 -6.07
N ILE A 306 -26.74 -19.75 -6.75
CA ILE A 306 -26.96 -20.26 -8.11
C ILE A 306 -28.09 -21.29 -8.14
N LEU A 307 -28.14 -22.16 -7.12
CA LEU A 307 -29.20 -23.14 -6.91
C LEU A 307 -30.51 -22.46 -6.50
N SER A 308 -30.47 -21.36 -5.76
CA SER A 308 -31.64 -20.50 -5.48
C SER A 308 -31.94 -19.48 -6.59
N SER A 309 -31.00 -19.19 -7.49
CA SER A 309 -31.08 -18.26 -8.62
C SER A 309 -31.39 -18.99 -9.92
N ARG A 310 -32.28 -19.96 -9.85
CA ARG A 310 -33.20 -20.25 -10.94
C ARG A 310 -34.06 -18.99 -11.19
N SER A 311 -33.47 -17.95 -11.79
CA SER A 311 -34.07 -16.99 -12.71
C SER A 311 -33.24 -15.70 -12.84
N HIS A 312 -32.93 -15.33 -14.09
CA HIS A 312 -32.57 -13.96 -14.48
C HIS A 312 -33.73 -12.95 -14.21
N MET A 313 -34.90 -13.48 -13.86
CA MET A 313 -36.09 -12.81 -13.37
C MET A 313 -35.88 -12.23 -11.96
N ASN A 314 -34.85 -12.61 -11.19
CA ASN A 314 -34.80 -12.37 -9.75
C ASN A 314 -34.16 -11.07 -9.26
N ARG A 315 -33.59 -10.16 -10.07
CA ARG A 315 -33.34 -8.81 -9.52
C ARG A 315 -34.68 -8.07 -9.41
N GLU A 316 -35.46 -8.11 -10.48
CA GLU A 316 -36.85 -7.65 -10.50
C GLU A 316 -37.78 -8.50 -9.63
N LEU A 317 -37.57 -9.82 -9.54
CA LEU A 317 -38.39 -10.72 -8.72
C LEU A 317 -37.93 -10.80 -7.26
N MET A 318 -36.70 -10.38 -6.92
CA MET A 318 -36.28 -10.13 -5.53
C MET A 318 -36.79 -8.76 -5.09
N ASP A 319 -36.76 -7.73 -5.94
CA ASP A 319 -37.47 -6.47 -5.66
C ASP A 319 -38.99 -6.70 -5.59
N HIS A 320 -39.56 -7.54 -6.46
CA HIS A 320 -40.97 -7.92 -6.45
C HIS A 320 -41.30 -8.89 -5.30
N ARG A 321 -40.41 -9.78 -4.87
CA ARG A 321 -40.60 -10.62 -3.67
C ARG A 321 -40.43 -9.81 -2.41
N ILE A 322 -39.54 -8.83 -2.36
CA ILE A 322 -39.46 -7.88 -1.24
C ILE A 322 -40.73 -7.02 -1.22
N ALA A 323 -41.25 -6.60 -2.37
CA ALA A 323 -42.52 -5.86 -2.49
C ALA A 323 -43.74 -6.72 -2.14
N ILE A 324 -43.82 -7.97 -2.65
CA ILE A 324 -44.87 -8.95 -2.33
C ILE A 324 -44.76 -9.41 -0.88
N LEU A 325 -43.56 -9.59 -0.33
CA LEU A 325 -43.38 -9.91 1.09
C LEU A 325 -43.80 -8.73 1.94
N ARG A 326 -43.48 -7.49 1.57
CA ARG A 326 -44.01 -6.29 2.25
C ARG A 326 -45.53 -6.20 2.15
N ALA A 327 -46.11 -6.53 0.99
CA ALA A 327 -47.56 -6.54 0.78
C ALA A 327 -48.26 -7.70 1.52
N ARG A 328 -47.65 -8.89 1.59
CA ARG A 328 -48.15 -10.05 2.35
C ARG A 328 -47.97 -9.86 3.85
N LEU A 329 -46.85 -9.29 4.31
CA LEU A 329 -46.68 -8.86 5.71
C LEU A 329 -47.70 -7.81 6.13
N ALA A 330 -48.19 -7.00 5.19
CA ALA A 330 -49.26 -6.04 5.44
C ALA A 330 -50.67 -6.67 5.39
N ALA A 331 -50.83 -7.86 4.79
CA ALA A 331 -52.11 -8.53 4.56
C ALA A 331 -52.35 -9.79 5.41
N GLU A 332 -51.31 -10.46 5.91
CA GLU A 332 -51.44 -11.69 6.72
C GLU A 332 -51.44 -11.38 8.23
N THR A 333 -52.45 -11.91 8.92
CA THR A 333 -52.49 -12.01 10.38
C THR A 333 -51.24 -12.72 10.93
N PRO A 334 -50.72 -12.28 12.09
CA PRO A 334 -49.40 -12.68 12.59
C PRO A 334 -49.34 -14.17 12.92
N GLY A 335 -48.79 -14.97 11.99
CA GLY A 335 -48.61 -16.42 12.10
C GLY A 335 -47.20 -16.86 11.71
N SER A 336 -46.77 -18.01 12.25
CA SER A 336 -45.39 -18.54 12.29
C SER A 336 -44.57 -18.56 10.99
N GLN A 337 -45.17 -18.43 9.81
CA GLN A 337 -44.44 -18.39 8.53
C GLN A 337 -43.72 -17.07 8.25
N VAL A 338 -44.29 -15.93 8.68
CA VAL A 338 -43.65 -14.61 8.52
C VAL A 338 -42.36 -14.56 9.34
N GLN A 339 -42.38 -15.13 10.54
CA GLN A 339 -41.21 -15.22 11.40
C GLN A 339 -40.11 -16.07 10.76
N LYS A 340 -40.43 -17.27 10.26
CA LYS A 340 -39.46 -18.13 9.57
C LYS A 340 -38.83 -17.47 8.33
N THR A 341 -39.61 -16.71 7.58
CA THR A 341 -39.09 -16.01 6.38
C THR A 341 -38.19 -14.84 6.77
N ARG A 342 -38.54 -14.10 7.82
CA ARG A 342 -37.72 -13.03 8.39
C ARG A 342 -36.41 -13.57 8.96
N ASP A 343 -36.47 -14.69 9.68
CA ASP A 343 -35.31 -15.37 10.26
C ASP A 343 -34.35 -15.83 9.15
N ARG A 344 -34.87 -16.42 8.06
CA ARG A 344 -34.05 -16.79 6.89
C ARG A 344 -33.41 -15.58 6.22
N ALA A 345 -34.18 -14.51 5.95
CA ALA A 345 -33.64 -13.29 5.35
C ALA A 345 -32.56 -12.64 6.24
N GLN A 346 -32.75 -12.66 7.55
CA GLN A 346 -31.78 -12.16 8.52
C GLN A 346 -30.53 -13.05 8.57
N GLN A 347 -30.67 -14.38 8.51
CA GLN A 347 -29.54 -15.31 8.39
C GLN A 347 -28.73 -15.05 7.12
N TYR A 348 -29.39 -14.83 5.97
CA TYR A 348 -28.70 -14.47 4.72
C TYR A 348 -27.95 -13.14 4.83
N LEU A 349 -28.55 -12.11 5.44
CA LEU A 349 -27.88 -10.83 5.68
C LEU A 349 -26.68 -10.97 6.62
N ILE A 350 -26.80 -11.77 7.68
CA ILE A 350 -25.71 -12.05 8.63
C ILE A 350 -24.58 -12.79 7.91
N GLN A 351 -24.88 -13.82 7.12
CA GLN A 351 -23.90 -14.56 6.32
C GLN A 351 -23.21 -13.67 5.28
N HIS A 352 -23.98 -12.87 4.54
CA HIS A 352 -23.44 -11.91 3.57
C HIS A 352 -22.54 -10.86 4.26
N THR A 353 -22.95 -10.35 5.42
CA THR A 353 -22.14 -9.38 6.19
C THR A 353 -20.86 -10.01 6.73
N ALA A 354 -20.92 -11.24 7.27
CA ALA A 354 -19.75 -11.98 7.73
C ALA A 354 -18.77 -12.24 6.58
N HIS A 355 -19.29 -12.59 5.40
CA HIS A 355 -18.51 -12.78 4.18
C HIS A 355 -17.83 -11.49 3.72
N MET A 356 -18.57 -10.38 3.68
CA MET A 356 -18.01 -9.06 3.35
C MET A 356 -16.89 -8.66 4.32
N ARG A 357 -17.02 -9.00 5.60
CA ARG A 357 -15.95 -8.78 6.59
C ARG A 357 -14.72 -9.63 6.32
N GLN A 358 -14.89 -10.91 5.97
CA GLN A 358 -13.76 -11.79 5.63
C GLN A 358 -13.01 -11.29 4.39
N LEU A 359 -13.74 -10.86 3.36
CA LEU A 359 -13.15 -10.31 2.15
C LEU A 359 -12.44 -8.97 2.41
N SER A 360 -13.05 -8.10 3.21
CA SER A 360 -12.41 -6.86 3.69
C SER A 360 -11.12 -7.17 4.46
N ASN A 361 -11.13 -8.15 5.37
CA ASN A 361 -9.94 -8.56 6.11
C ASN A 361 -8.83 -9.08 5.18
N ILE A 362 -9.18 -9.81 4.13
CA ILE A 362 -8.23 -10.25 3.10
C ILE A 362 -7.61 -9.06 2.38
N VAL A 363 -8.43 -8.13 1.90
CA VAL A 363 -7.95 -6.93 1.19
C VAL A 363 -7.08 -6.09 2.13
N LYS A 364 -7.43 -5.99 3.41
CA LYS A 364 -6.63 -5.34 4.45
C LYS A 364 -5.29 -6.03 4.65
N THR A 365 -5.24 -7.34 4.83
CA THR A 365 -3.99 -8.09 5.03
C THR A 365 -3.07 -7.96 3.82
N VAL A 366 -3.62 -8.08 2.61
CA VAL A 366 -2.87 -7.92 1.36
C VAL A 366 -2.39 -6.49 1.19
N GLY A 367 -3.24 -5.50 1.46
CA GLY A 367 -2.90 -4.08 1.43
C GLY A 367 -1.82 -3.73 2.45
N CYS A 368 -1.90 -4.27 3.66
CA CYS A 368 -0.86 -4.12 4.69
C CYS A 368 0.45 -4.76 4.24
N GLY A 369 0.41 -5.96 3.65
CA GLY A 369 1.59 -6.60 3.07
C GLY A 369 2.21 -5.76 1.94
N PHE A 370 1.38 -5.16 1.09
CA PHE A 370 1.84 -4.26 0.02
C PHE A 370 2.47 -2.97 0.56
N ILE A 371 1.84 -2.33 1.55
CA ILE A 371 2.40 -1.16 2.25
C ILE A 371 3.70 -1.52 2.94
N ALA A 372 3.75 -2.69 3.61
CA ALA A 372 4.96 -3.17 4.28
C ALA A 372 6.12 -3.36 3.30
N LEU A 373 5.83 -3.89 2.11
CA LEU A 373 6.83 -4.14 1.09
C LEU A 373 7.27 -2.87 0.35
N LEU A 374 6.34 -1.93 0.09
CA LEU A 374 6.68 -0.58 -0.37
C LEU A 374 7.54 0.16 0.65
N GLY A 375 7.19 0.01 1.93
CA GLY A 375 7.99 0.44 3.04
C GLY A 375 9.40 -0.14 2.96
N ALA A 376 9.53 -1.46 2.92
CA ALA A 376 10.82 -2.14 2.80
C ALA A 376 11.63 -1.68 1.58
N LEU A 377 10.98 -1.47 0.43
CA LEU A 377 11.63 -0.94 -0.76
C LEU A 377 12.12 0.51 -0.55
N TYR A 378 11.33 1.35 0.12
CA TYR A 378 11.75 2.70 0.51
C TYR A 378 12.95 2.67 1.47
N ILE A 379 12.94 1.79 2.47
CA ILE A 379 14.08 1.58 3.37
C ILE A 379 15.33 1.23 2.57
N ALA A 380 15.18 0.31 1.63
CA ALA A 380 16.27 -0.10 0.78
C ALA A 380 16.83 1.06 -0.06
N PHE A 381 15.97 1.93 -0.59
CA PHE A 381 16.40 3.16 -1.26
C PHE A 381 17.07 4.16 -0.32
N GLN A 382 16.71 4.22 0.95
CA GLN A 382 17.42 5.08 1.92
C GLN A 382 18.77 4.48 2.28
N LEU A 383 18.86 3.16 2.39
CA LEU A 383 20.10 2.43 2.62
C LEU A 383 21.13 2.68 1.50
N THR A 384 20.72 2.92 0.24
CA THR A 384 21.67 3.29 -0.84
C THR A 384 22.41 4.60 -0.62
N ALA A 385 21.90 5.49 0.25
CA ALA A 385 22.63 6.70 0.59
C ALA A 385 23.78 6.44 1.58
N ALA A 386 23.75 5.31 2.29
CA ALA A 386 24.91 4.81 2.99
C ALA A 386 25.75 4.03 1.97
N ASP A 387 26.92 4.58 1.59
CA ASP A 387 27.93 3.95 0.71
C ASP A 387 28.37 2.58 1.26
N SER A 388 27.50 1.58 1.17
CA SER A 388 27.72 0.25 1.72
C SER A 388 27.16 -0.78 0.76
N HIS A 389 28.03 -1.65 0.26
CA HIS A 389 27.67 -2.72 -0.67
C HIS A 389 26.58 -3.67 -0.11
N ILE A 390 26.51 -3.83 1.22
CA ILE A 390 25.45 -4.60 1.89
C ILE A 390 24.06 -3.97 1.66
N ALA A 391 23.96 -2.64 1.62
CA ALA A 391 22.73 -1.94 1.31
C ALA A 391 22.22 -2.30 -0.09
N ASP A 392 23.10 -2.29 -1.09
CA ASP A 392 22.76 -2.65 -2.48
C ASP A 392 22.29 -4.11 -2.57
N MET A 393 22.91 -5.02 -1.83
CA MET A 393 22.47 -6.42 -1.73
C MET A 393 21.05 -6.51 -1.16
N VAL A 394 20.82 -5.91 0.01
CA VAL A 394 19.52 -5.92 0.69
C VAL A 394 18.46 -5.26 -0.20
N GLN A 395 18.82 -4.21 -0.93
CA GLN A 395 17.94 -3.55 -1.88
C GLN A 395 17.59 -4.41 -3.08
N CYS A 396 18.56 -5.06 -3.70
CA CYS A 396 18.31 -5.98 -4.82
C CYS A 396 17.35 -7.10 -4.37
N PHE A 397 17.60 -7.66 -3.19
CA PHE A 397 16.79 -8.72 -2.60
C PHE A 397 15.36 -8.25 -2.28
N LEU A 398 15.20 -7.13 -1.56
CA LEU A 398 13.89 -6.55 -1.26
C LEU A 398 13.13 -6.12 -2.52
N GLY A 399 13.82 -5.58 -3.52
CA GLY A 399 13.27 -5.27 -4.83
C GLY A 399 12.76 -6.53 -5.54
N ALA A 400 13.52 -7.63 -5.50
CA ALA A 400 13.10 -8.91 -6.07
C ALA A 400 11.89 -9.52 -5.32
N PHE A 401 11.82 -9.41 -3.98
CA PHE A 401 10.61 -9.78 -3.23
C PHE A 401 9.43 -8.90 -3.60
N PHE A 402 9.65 -7.59 -3.77
CA PHE A 402 8.61 -6.66 -4.21
C PHE A 402 8.02 -7.08 -5.55
N LEU A 403 8.88 -7.31 -6.55
CA LEU A 403 8.43 -7.75 -7.88
C LEU A 403 7.73 -9.11 -7.81
N THR A 404 8.26 -10.06 -7.04
CA THR A 404 7.67 -11.39 -6.88
C THR A 404 6.34 -11.35 -6.15
N PHE A 405 6.21 -10.51 -5.13
CA PHE A 405 4.94 -10.30 -4.43
C PHE A 405 3.91 -9.64 -5.34
N VAL A 406 4.30 -8.61 -6.11
CA VAL A 406 3.42 -7.99 -7.10
C VAL A 406 2.94 -9.00 -8.12
N ALA A 407 3.85 -9.81 -8.69
CA ALA A 407 3.51 -10.89 -9.60
C ALA A 407 2.59 -11.93 -8.93
N PHE A 408 2.87 -12.30 -7.69
CA PHE A 408 2.04 -13.19 -6.89
C PHE A 408 0.64 -12.63 -6.67
N ILE A 409 0.50 -11.34 -6.37
CA ILE A 409 -0.78 -10.67 -6.23
C ILE A 409 -1.52 -10.69 -7.57
N PHE A 410 -0.89 -10.32 -8.69
CA PHE A 410 -1.54 -10.37 -10.00
C PHE A 410 -2.02 -11.78 -10.37
N VAL A 411 -1.19 -12.81 -10.14
CA VAL A 411 -1.54 -14.20 -10.45
C VAL A 411 -2.62 -14.73 -9.51
N SER A 412 -2.47 -14.50 -8.21
CA SER A 412 -3.40 -15.00 -7.18
C SER A 412 -4.75 -14.29 -7.26
N PHE A 413 -4.73 -12.98 -7.46
CA PHE A 413 -5.94 -12.17 -7.50
C PHE A 413 -6.52 -12.06 -8.90
N GLY A 414 -5.98 -12.67 -9.96
CA GLY A 414 -6.52 -12.53 -11.32
C GLY A 414 -8.02 -12.89 -11.44
N ARG A 415 -8.43 -14.04 -10.89
CA ARG A 415 -9.86 -14.46 -10.82
C ARG A 415 -10.64 -13.54 -9.88
N LEU A 416 -10.04 -13.18 -8.75
CA LEU A 416 -10.69 -12.32 -7.77
C LEU A 416 -10.92 -10.93 -8.34
N TRP A 417 -9.96 -10.34 -9.03
CA TRP A 417 -10.02 -9.04 -9.65
C TRP A 417 -11.16 -8.96 -10.66
N GLN A 418 -11.37 -10.00 -11.46
CA GLN A 418 -12.52 -10.04 -12.37
C GLN A 418 -13.84 -10.08 -11.59
N ALA A 419 -13.96 -10.96 -10.59
CA ALA A 419 -15.17 -11.12 -9.78
C ALA A 419 -15.44 -9.92 -8.85
N MET A 420 -14.38 -9.30 -8.34
CA MET A 420 -14.39 -8.19 -7.41
C MET A 420 -14.26 -6.85 -8.11
N SER A 421 -13.89 -6.72 -9.38
CA SER A 421 -13.71 -5.38 -9.97
C SER A 421 -14.97 -4.53 -9.85
N SER A 422 -16.15 -5.13 -10.02
CA SER A 422 -17.44 -4.49 -9.78
C SER A 422 -17.68 -4.19 -8.30
N TRP A 423 -17.31 -5.09 -7.39
CA TRP A 423 -17.48 -4.89 -5.94
C TRP A 423 -16.46 -3.93 -5.31
N LEU A 424 -15.20 -4.00 -5.74
CA LEU A 424 -14.14 -3.05 -5.45
C LEU A 424 -14.59 -1.67 -5.88
N GLN A 425 -15.21 -1.51 -7.05
CA GLN A 425 -15.79 -0.24 -7.45
C GLN A 425 -16.78 0.34 -6.42
N ASP A 426 -17.45 -0.50 -5.63
CA ASP A 426 -18.37 -0.08 -4.58
C ASP A 426 -17.69 0.20 -3.23
N LEU A 427 -16.52 -0.41 -2.97
CA LEU A 427 -15.78 -0.20 -1.73
C LEU A 427 -15.36 1.28 -1.56
N PRO A 428 -15.66 1.92 -0.41
CA PRO A 428 -15.27 3.30 -0.15
C PRO A 428 -13.76 3.56 -0.30
N LEU A 429 -12.95 2.58 0.09
CA LEU A 429 -11.49 2.62 -0.07
C LEU A 429 -11.05 2.71 -1.52
N TRP A 430 -11.63 1.86 -2.37
CA TRP A 430 -11.28 1.83 -3.77
C TRP A 430 -11.81 3.08 -4.48
N LYS A 431 -13.01 3.56 -4.14
CA LYS A 431 -13.48 4.88 -4.59
C LYS A 431 -12.52 5.99 -4.18
N SER A 432 -11.99 5.94 -2.96
CA SER A 432 -10.99 6.88 -2.46
C SER A 432 -9.64 6.74 -3.20
N ALA A 433 -9.18 5.52 -3.45
CA ALA A 433 -7.94 5.24 -4.18
C ALA A 433 -8.04 5.63 -5.66
N VAL A 434 -9.15 5.32 -6.33
CA VAL A 434 -9.47 5.78 -7.68
C VAL A 434 -9.61 7.30 -7.70
N GLY A 435 -10.25 7.88 -6.71
CA GLY A 435 -10.32 9.34 -6.50
C GLY A 435 -8.92 9.96 -6.37
N LEU A 436 -8.02 9.30 -5.64
CA LEU A 436 -6.62 9.70 -5.49
C LEU A 436 -5.88 9.63 -6.83
N CYS A 437 -5.99 8.52 -7.56
CA CYS A 437 -5.39 8.35 -8.89
C CYS A 437 -5.98 9.32 -9.93
N ASN A 438 -7.24 9.70 -9.77
CA ASN A 438 -7.91 10.69 -10.60
C ASN A 438 -7.64 12.13 -10.17
N ALA A 439 -7.06 12.34 -8.98
CA ALA A 439 -6.72 13.67 -8.51
C ALA A 439 -5.64 14.29 -9.40
N THR A 440 -5.80 15.58 -9.69
CA THR A 440 -4.91 16.28 -10.62
C THR A 440 -3.45 16.29 -10.15
N TRP A 441 -3.21 16.36 -8.84
CA TRP A 441 -1.86 16.30 -8.28
C TRP A 441 -1.20 14.93 -8.49
N ALA A 442 -1.97 13.83 -8.40
CA ALA A 442 -1.45 12.47 -8.60
C ALA A 442 -1.15 12.21 -10.08
N ARG A 443 -2.04 12.67 -10.97
CA ARG A 443 -1.78 12.66 -12.43
C ARG A 443 -0.56 13.50 -12.78
N ALA A 444 -0.37 14.65 -12.12
CA ALA A 444 0.81 15.50 -12.33
C ALA A 444 2.09 14.82 -11.82
N ALA A 445 2.05 14.17 -10.65
CA ALA A 445 3.18 13.39 -10.14
C ALA A 445 3.55 12.24 -11.09
N LEU A 446 2.55 11.46 -11.54
CA LEU A 446 2.76 10.41 -12.55
C LEU A 446 3.32 10.98 -13.85
N LEU A 447 2.77 12.10 -14.33
CA LEU A 447 3.27 12.78 -15.52
C LEU A 447 4.72 13.20 -15.32
N CYS A 448 5.08 13.83 -14.20
CA CYS A 448 6.46 14.23 -13.92
C CYS A 448 7.40 13.04 -14.00
N LEU A 449 7.06 11.91 -13.38
CA LEU A 449 7.86 10.68 -13.38
C LEU A 449 7.98 10.02 -14.75
N VAL A 450 6.90 9.96 -15.52
CA VAL A 450 6.82 9.24 -16.81
C VAL A 450 7.28 10.10 -17.99
N LEU A 451 7.28 11.43 -17.87
CA LEU A 451 7.59 12.34 -18.98
C LEU A 451 8.90 12.04 -19.70
N PRO A 452 10.03 11.70 -19.03
CA PRO A 452 11.27 11.34 -19.73
C PRO A 452 11.17 10.06 -20.58
N LEU A 453 10.27 9.15 -20.21
CA LEU A 453 10.06 7.87 -20.89
C LEU A 453 9.01 7.97 -22.01
N LEU A 454 8.21 9.04 -22.02
CA LEU A 454 7.10 9.21 -22.97
C LEU A 454 7.56 9.19 -24.44
N PRO A 455 8.65 9.88 -24.87
CA PRO A 455 9.09 9.84 -26.27
C PRO A 455 9.44 8.42 -26.73
N ALA A 456 10.13 7.65 -25.89
CA ALA A 456 10.47 6.26 -26.19
C ALA A 456 9.22 5.39 -26.29
N ALA A 457 8.25 5.57 -25.37
CA ALA A 457 6.99 4.83 -25.40
C ALA A 457 6.13 5.15 -26.64
N VAL A 458 6.09 6.42 -27.08
CA VAL A 458 5.39 6.87 -28.29
C VAL A 458 6.05 6.30 -29.54
N LEU A 459 7.38 6.38 -29.65
CA LEU A 459 8.13 5.80 -30.76
C LEU A 459 7.90 4.30 -30.84
N LEU A 460 7.99 3.60 -29.70
CA LEU A 460 7.76 2.18 -29.61
C LEU A 460 6.33 1.78 -30.02
N SER A 461 5.33 2.59 -29.64
CA SER A 461 3.93 2.41 -30.10
C SER A 461 3.79 2.65 -31.60
N ALA A 462 4.46 3.66 -32.17
CA ALA A 462 4.43 3.92 -33.60
C ALA A 462 5.06 2.78 -34.41
N VAL A 463 6.23 2.28 -33.98
CA VAL A 463 6.89 1.12 -34.61
C VAL A 463 6.01 -0.13 -34.51
N ASN A 464 5.37 -0.37 -33.35
CA ASN A 464 4.44 -1.48 -33.19
C ASN A 464 3.26 -1.36 -34.16
N GLN A 465 2.66 -0.17 -34.30
CA GLN A 465 1.58 0.05 -35.26
C GLN A 465 2.04 -0.19 -36.71
N LEU A 466 3.26 0.20 -37.09
CA LEU A 466 3.84 -0.09 -38.41
C LEU A 466 4.00 -1.61 -38.65
N VAL A 467 4.46 -2.35 -37.64
CA VAL A 467 4.57 -3.82 -37.71
C VAL A 467 3.18 -4.45 -37.87
N ARG A 468 2.15 -3.93 -37.18
CA ARG A 468 0.76 -4.39 -37.36
C ARG A 468 0.23 -4.10 -38.76
N CYS A 469 0.56 -2.95 -39.34
CA CYS A 469 0.23 -2.63 -40.73
C CYS A 469 0.86 -3.66 -41.68
N ALA A 470 2.15 -3.93 -41.51
CA ALA A 470 2.89 -4.90 -42.32
C ALA A 470 2.32 -6.33 -42.20
N ARG A 471 1.75 -6.68 -41.04
CA ARG A 471 1.08 -7.97 -40.80
C ARG A 471 -0.38 -8.05 -41.30
N GLY A 472 -0.93 -6.96 -41.83
CA GLY A 472 -2.35 -6.90 -42.23
C GLY A 472 -3.32 -6.98 -41.04
N LEU A 473 -2.88 -6.69 -39.81
CA LEU A 473 -3.72 -6.66 -38.60
C LEU A 473 -4.41 -5.31 -38.37
N ARG A 474 -4.21 -4.37 -39.28
CA ARG A 474 -4.80 -3.03 -39.24
C ARG A 474 -6.14 -3.09 -39.96
N ALA A 475 -7.21 -2.66 -39.28
CA ALA A 475 -8.49 -2.44 -39.92
C ALA A 475 -8.32 -1.39 -41.03
N GLU A 476 -8.90 -1.64 -42.20
CA GLU A 476 -8.77 -0.78 -43.39
C GLU A 476 -9.20 0.68 -43.12
N THR A 477 -10.08 0.88 -42.15
CA THR A 477 -10.59 2.19 -41.72
C THR A 477 -9.70 2.94 -40.73
N ASP A 478 -8.73 2.28 -40.07
CA ASP A 478 -7.95 2.90 -39.01
C ASP A 478 -6.76 3.68 -39.60
N ARG A 479 -6.80 5.02 -39.68
CA ARG A 479 -5.68 5.86 -40.17
C ARG A 479 -4.63 6.22 -39.11
N ARG A 480 -4.70 5.68 -37.89
CA ARG A 480 -3.84 6.09 -36.76
C ARG A 480 -2.38 5.62 -36.91
N CYS A 481 -1.43 6.47 -36.49
CA CYS A 481 0.01 6.16 -36.44
C CYS A 481 0.44 5.46 -35.14
N LEU A 482 -0.40 5.47 -34.10
CA LEU A 482 -0.13 4.87 -32.79
C LEU A 482 -1.02 3.67 -32.56
N THR A 483 -0.60 2.76 -31.68
CA THR A 483 -1.46 1.65 -31.24
C THR A 483 -2.69 2.17 -30.53
N GLU A 484 -3.81 1.43 -30.63
CA GLU A 484 -5.09 1.80 -29.99
C GLU A 484 -4.96 2.08 -28.49
N ARG A 485 -4.06 1.37 -27.79
CA ARG A 485 -3.77 1.61 -26.37
C ARG A 485 -3.18 2.98 -26.11
N MET A 486 -2.11 3.31 -26.82
CA MET A 486 -1.43 4.58 -26.65
C MET A 486 -2.33 5.73 -27.11
N HIS A 487 -3.09 5.52 -28.20
CA HIS A 487 -4.11 6.46 -28.63
C HIS A 487 -5.20 6.65 -27.56
N GLY A 488 -5.72 5.58 -26.96
CA GLY A 488 -6.69 5.65 -25.87
C GLY A 488 -6.16 6.38 -24.64
N LEU A 489 -4.88 6.17 -24.30
CA LEU A 489 -4.20 6.95 -23.25
C LEU A 489 -4.11 8.44 -23.61
N PHE A 490 -3.76 8.78 -24.85
CA PHE A 490 -3.72 10.18 -25.30
C PHE A 490 -5.11 10.81 -25.37
N VAL A 491 -6.14 10.07 -25.77
CA VAL A 491 -7.53 10.55 -25.77
C VAL A 491 -8.01 10.78 -24.33
N ALA A 492 -7.72 9.84 -23.42
CA ALA A 492 -8.01 10.02 -22.00
C ALA A 492 -7.25 11.21 -21.41
N ALA A 493 -5.97 11.36 -21.74
CA ALA A 493 -5.14 12.49 -21.32
C ALA A 493 -5.61 13.81 -21.95
N ALA A 494 -6.10 13.81 -23.18
CA ALA A 494 -6.65 15.00 -23.83
C ALA A 494 -7.87 15.55 -23.08
N GLY A 495 -8.64 14.68 -22.41
CA GLY A 495 -9.75 15.06 -21.54
C GLY A 495 -9.35 15.57 -20.16
N TRP A 496 -8.05 15.60 -19.82
CA TRP A 496 -7.59 16.10 -18.52
C TRP A 496 -7.64 17.63 -18.43
N GLU A 497 -7.75 18.14 -17.22
CA GLU A 497 -7.68 19.56 -16.90
C GLU A 497 -6.22 20.07 -16.96
N TRP A 498 -5.67 20.17 -18.17
CA TRP A 498 -4.26 20.47 -18.43
C TRP A 498 -3.73 21.72 -17.72
N VAL A 499 -4.56 22.74 -17.56
CA VAL A 499 -4.20 23.99 -16.86
C VAL A 499 -3.95 23.76 -15.37
N SER A 500 -4.78 22.94 -14.72
CA SER A 500 -4.60 22.54 -13.33
C SER A 500 -3.43 21.55 -13.20
N LEU A 501 -3.33 20.60 -14.13
CA LEU A 501 -2.26 19.60 -14.19
C LEU A 501 -0.88 20.25 -14.29
N ALA A 502 -0.69 21.22 -15.20
CA ALA A 502 0.57 21.94 -15.35
C ALA A 502 0.93 22.73 -14.09
N SER A 503 -0.06 23.33 -13.42
CA SER A 503 0.14 24.04 -12.14
C SER A 503 0.66 23.08 -11.05
N TRP A 504 0.09 21.88 -10.95
CA TRP A 504 0.55 20.84 -10.02
C TRP A 504 1.90 20.24 -10.41
N ALA A 505 2.21 20.15 -11.70
CA ALA A 505 3.50 19.67 -12.17
C ALA A 505 4.66 20.58 -11.73
N TYR A 506 4.46 21.90 -11.63
CA TYR A 506 5.45 22.79 -10.99
C TYR A 506 5.72 22.39 -9.54
N ILE A 507 4.67 22.15 -8.75
CA ILE A 507 4.79 21.78 -7.33
C ILE A 507 5.51 20.44 -7.21
N MET A 508 5.11 19.44 -7.99
CA MET A 508 5.74 18.12 -7.98
C MET A 508 7.20 18.15 -8.41
N ALA A 509 7.54 18.95 -9.44
CA ALA A 509 8.91 19.14 -9.85
C ALA A 509 9.76 19.82 -8.76
N VAL A 510 9.22 20.84 -8.07
CA VAL A 510 9.89 21.46 -6.91
C VAL A 510 10.10 20.45 -5.79
N VAL A 511 9.08 19.66 -5.44
CA VAL A 511 9.19 18.59 -4.42
C VAL A 511 10.28 17.58 -4.82
N MET A 512 10.32 17.15 -6.08
CA MET A 512 11.36 16.24 -6.59
C MET A 512 12.77 16.83 -6.48
N MET A 513 12.96 18.12 -6.78
CA MET A 513 14.25 18.80 -6.61
C MET A 513 14.63 18.92 -5.15
N LEU A 514 13.70 19.41 -4.30
CA LEU A 514 13.92 19.56 -2.87
C LEU A 514 14.29 18.22 -2.20
N TYR A 515 13.67 17.12 -2.63
CA TYR A 515 13.99 15.79 -2.12
C TYR A 515 15.48 15.43 -2.29
N LYS A 516 16.12 15.85 -3.39
CA LYS A 516 17.55 15.62 -3.63
C LYS A 516 18.44 16.68 -2.99
N VAL A 517 17.98 17.94 -2.99
CA VAL A 517 18.79 19.09 -2.57
C VAL A 517 18.79 19.29 -1.05
N ILE A 518 17.69 19.03 -0.34
CA ILE A 518 17.61 19.23 1.12
C ILE A 518 18.64 18.38 1.89
N PRO A 519 18.82 17.06 1.64
CA PRO A 519 19.79 16.25 2.38
C PRO A 519 21.23 16.78 2.29
N LEU A 520 21.62 17.32 1.12
CA LEU A 520 22.91 17.96 0.88
C LEU A 520 23.13 19.15 1.81
N PHE A 521 22.14 20.06 1.91
CA PHE A 521 22.21 21.20 2.81
C PHE A 521 22.10 20.82 4.29
N ILE A 522 21.33 19.77 4.62
CA ILE A 522 21.28 19.22 5.97
C ILE A 522 22.66 18.72 6.37
N ASN A 523 23.38 17.99 5.51
CA ASN A 523 24.73 17.51 5.85
C ASN A 523 25.71 18.65 6.14
N VAL A 524 25.68 19.72 5.34
CA VAL A 524 26.48 20.93 5.59
C VAL A 524 26.11 21.57 6.92
N LEU A 525 24.80 21.71 7.20
CA LEU A 525 24.32 22.25 8.47
C LEU A 525 24.78 21.38 9.65
N LEU A 526 24.69 20.05 9.54
CA LEU A 526 25.10 19.12 10.59
C LEU A 526 26.61 19.14 10.83
N ALA A 527 27.44 19.26 9.79
CA ALA A 527 28.88 19.43 9.94
C ALA A 527 29.24 20.76 10.61
N TRP A 528 28.56 21.85 10.24
CA TRP A 528 28.69 23.14 10.92
C TRP A 528 28.28 23.05 12.39
N LEU A 529 27.16 22.39 12.69
CA LEU A 529 26.73 22.18 14.07
C LEU A 529 27.76 21.34 14.84
N ASN A 530 28.39 20.35 14.22
CA ASN A 530 29.44 19.56 14.86
C ASN A 530 30.65 20.43 15.25
N SER A 531 31.13 21.32 14.38
CA SER A 531 32.28 22.19 14.69
C SER A 531 31.99 23.21 15.81
N VAL A 532 30.74 23.68 15.91
CA VAL A 532 30.31 24.53 17.04
C VAL A 532 30.31 23.74 18.35
N VAL A 533 29.90 22.47 18.30
CA VAL A 533 29.74 21.62 19.50
C VAL A 533 31.07 21.16 20.09
N GLU A 534 32.11 20.97 19.28
CA GLU A 534 33.42 20.47 19.71
C GLU A 534 34.10 21.33 20.80
N ASN A 535 33.71 22.60 20.94
CA ASN A 535 34.26 23.52 21.95
C ASN A 535 33.43 23.60 23.23
N LEU A 536 32.30 22.89 23.31
CA LEU A 536 31.39 22.97 24.46
C LEU A 536 31.69 21.88 25.50
N PRO A 537 31.54 22.17 26.81
CA PRO A 537 31.54 21.12 27.82
C PRO A 537 30.36 20.17 27.59
N PHE A 538 30.46 18.91 28.03
CA PHE A 538 29.44 17.88 27.76
C PHE A 538 28.00 18.31 28.11
N ALA A 539 27.78 19.03 29.22
CA ALA A 539 26.46 19.58 29.54
C ALA A 539 25.96 20.62 28.52
N GLY A 540 26.87 21.45 27.99
CA GLY A 540 26.61 22.38 26.89
C GLY A 540 26.28 21.64 25.59
N ILE A 541 26.95 20.52 25.31
CA ILE A 541 26.62 19.64 24.17
C ILE A 541 25.18 19.14 24.28
N LEU A 542 24.78 18.59 25.43
CA LEU A 542 23.41 18.10 25.65
C LEU A 542 22.37 19.22 25.49
N GLY A 543 22.61 20.39 26.10
CA GLY A 543 21.73 21.54 25.99
C GLY A 543 21.60 22.07 24.56
N PHE A 544 22.72 22.14 23.84
CA PHE A 544 22.76 22.57 22.45
C PHE A 544 22.05 21.59 21.52
N THR A 545 22.35 20.29 21.61
CA THR A 545 21.69 19.25 20.81
C THR A 545 20.19 19.25 21.05
N TYR A 546 19.76 19.45 22.30
CA TYR A 546 18.34 19.60 22.63
C TYR A 546 17.72 20.84 21.96
N ALA A 547 18.33 22.01 22.11
CA ALA A 547 17.81 23.26 21.53
C ALA A 547 17.76 23.22 19.99
N ALA A 548 18.85 22.76 19.34
CA ALA A 548 18.91 22.60 17.89
C ALA A 548 17.86 21.59 17.41
N GLY A 549 17.75 20.43 18.07
CA GLY A 549 16.72 19.44 17.80
C GLY A 549 15.31 20.00 17.92
N MET A 550 15.04 20.83 18.93
CA MET A 550 13.73 21.46 19.12
C MET A 550 13.39 22.40 17.97
N VAL A 551 14.34 23.25 17.54
CA VAL A 551 14.15 24.15 16.39
C VAL A 551 13.88 23.34 15.12
N LEU A 552 14.68 22.30 14.86
CA LEU A 552 14.52 21.44 13.69
C LEU A 552 13.16 20.71 13.70
N PHE A 553 12.69 20.22 14.85
CA PHE A 553 11.35 19.63 14.96
C PHE A 553 10.23 20.63 14.73
N MET A 554 10.43 21.93 14.98
CA MET A 554 9.40 22.93 14.68
C MET A 554 9.28 23.23 13.17
N LEU A 555 10.26 22.83 12.37
CA LEU A 555 10.26 23.01 10.92
C LEU A 555 9.49 21.86 10.24
N PRO A 556 8.39 22.16 9.51
CA PRO A 556 7.60 21.14 8.82
C PRO A 556 8.38 20.22 7.85
N PRO A 557 9.38 20.70 7.07
CA PRO A 557 10.05 19.86 6.09
C PRO A 557 11.17 18.98 6.68
N VAL A 558 11.56 19.17 7.95
CA VAL A 558 12.67 18.43 8.54
C VAL A 558 12.15 17.13 9.16
N PRO A 559 12.59 15.96 8.65
CA PRO A 559 12.20 14.69 9.25
C PRO A 559 12.94 14.47 10.58
N GLY A 560 12.33 13.71 11.50
CA GLY A 560 12.95 13.40 12.80
C GLY A 560 14.24 12.56 12.76
N PRO A 561 14.38 11.54 11.87
CA PRO A 561 15.54 10.64 11.89
C PRO A 561 16.93 11.28 11.82
N PRO A 562 17.20 12.29 10.97
CA PRO A 562 18.49 13.00 10.97
C PRO A 562 18.86 13.62 12.33
N ILE A 563 17.88 14.08 13.11
CA ILE A 563 18.11 14.71 14.42
C ILE A 563 18.62 13.67 15.43
N TYR A 564 18.01 12.49 15.47
CA TYR A 564 18.41 11.41 16.37
C TYR A 564 19.76 10.80 15.97
N LEU A 565 20.00 10.67 14.66
CA LEU A 565 21.27 10.21 14.12
C LEU A 565 22.40 11.20 14.48
N PHE A 566 22.17 12.50 14.32
CA PHE A 566 23.10 13.55 14.75
C PHE A 566 23.37 13.51 16.25
N GLY A 567 22.33 13.35 17.07
CA GLY A 567 22.48 13.17 18.52
C GLY A 567 23.41 12.01 18.85
N GLY A 568 23.25 10.86 18.17
CA GLY A 568 24.10 9.68 18.34
C GLY A 568 25.57 9.93 17.97
N LEU A 569 25.81 10.65 16.85
CA LEU A 569 27.17 11.02 16.43
C LEU A 569 27.87 11.92 17.45
N VAL A 570 27.16 12.92 17.96
CA VAL A 570 27.75 13.99 18.76
C VAL A 570 27.88 13.63 20.25
N ILE A 571 26.82 13.08 20.86
CA ILE A 571 26.76 12.83 22.30
C ILE A 571 27.64 11.64 22.67
N SER A 572 27.64 10.58 21.86
CA SER A 572 28.43 9.38 22.13
C SER A 572 29.93 9.61 21.97
N LYS A 573 30.35 10.56 21.12
CA LYS A 573 31.75 10.98 20.93
C LYS A 573 32.32 11.69 22.17
N HIS A 574 31.53 12.55 22.80
CA HIS A 574 32.02 13.47 23.84
C HIS A 574 31.63 13.07 25.28
N CYS A 575 31.03 11.89 25.48
CA CYS A 575 30.58 11.45 26.79
C CYS A 575 31.76 11.10 27.72
N PRO A 576 31.94 11.78 28.87
CA PRO A 576 33.05 11.50 29.79
C PRO A 576 32.92 10.14 30.49
N TYR A 577 31.73 9.55 30.51
CA TYR A 577 31.46 8.25 31.12
C TYR A 577 31.71 7.08 30.16
N GLY A 578 32.14 7.36 28.93
CA GLY A 578 32.42 6.37 27.90
C GLY A 578 31.28 6.19 26.89
N PHE A 579 31.59 5.46 25.82
CA PHE A 579 30.76 5.33 24.63
C PHE A 579 29.34 4.83 24.92
N TRP A 580 29.19 3.72 25.66
CA TRP A 580 27.88 3.12 25.93
C TRP A 580 26.98 3.99 26.81
N TRP A 581 27.56 4.69 27.79
CA TRP A 581 26.84 5.69 28.56
C TRP A 581 26.41 6.87 27.68
N GLY A 582 27.26 7.28 26.73
CA GLY A 582 26.92 8.25 25.71
C GLY A 582 25.70 7.83 24.88
N CYS A 583 25.67 6.58 24.40
CA CYS A 583 24.52 6.01 23.69
C CYS A 583 23.24 6.06 24.54
N GLY A 584 23.30 5.64 25.81
CA GLY A 584 22.16 5.64 26.73
C GLY A 584 21.62 7.04 27.01
N ILE A 585 22.51 8.00 27.28
CA ILE A 585 22.16 9.42 27.48
C ILE A 585 21.56 10.01 26.20
N CYS A 586 22.12 9.69 25.04
CA CYS A 586 21.59 10.13 23.76
C CYS A 586 20.15 9.63 23.53
N ILE A 587 19.89 8.33 23.74
CA ILE A 587 18.55 7.74 23.60
C ILE A 587 17.55 8.44 24.52
N LEU A 588 17.91 8.65 25.79
CA LEU A 588 17.07 9.35 26.75
C LEU A 588 16.80 10.80 26.33
N LEU A 589 17.83 11.54 25.90
CA LEU A 589 17.70 12.91 25.42
C LEU A 589 16.79 12.99 24.18
N CYS A 590 16.97 12.08 23.21
CA CYS A 590 16.14 12.00 22.01
C CYS A 590 14.67 11.72 22.35
N MET A 591 14.43 10.87 23.34
CA MET A 591 13.09 10.57 23.82
C MET A 591 12.44 11.82 24.44
N VAL A 592 13.13 12.51 25.35
CA VAL A 592 12.64 13.74 25.98
C VAL A 592 12.40 14.83 24.93
N LEU A 593 13.34 15.00 24.00
CA LEU A 593 13.25 15.92 22.88
C LEU A 593 11.99 15.67 22.06
N LYS A 594 11.76 14.41 21.66
CA LYS A 594 10.60 14.00 20.88
C LYS A 594 9.28 14.30 21.59
N LEU A 595 9.14 13.89 22.85
CA LEU A 595 7.92 14.12 23.62
C LEU A 595 7.65 15.61 23.85
N THR A 596 8.70 16.40 24.08
CA THR A 596 8.58 17.86 24.22
C THR A 596 8.15 18.49 22.90
N ALA A 597 8.78 18.11 21.78
CA ALA A 597 8.43 18.61 20.46
C ALA A 597 6.96 18.32 20.12
N CYS A 598 6.49 17.09 20.37
CA CYS A 598 5.08 16.73 20.19
C CYS A 598 4.15 17.61 21.05
N ALA A 599 4.50 17.87 22.30
CA ALA A 599 3.70 18.70 23.19
C ALA A 599 3.61 20.15 22.71
N ILE A 600 4.73 20.74 22.31
CA ILE A 600 4.79 22.11 21.77
C ILE A 600 4.03 22.21 20.45
N GLN A 601 4.26 21.28 19.52
CA GLN A 601 3.56 21.23 18.23
C GLN A 601 2.05 21.09 18.43
N GLN A 602 1.60 20.26 19.37
CA GLN A 602 0.18 20.08 19.66
C GLN A 602 -0.44 21.34 20.29
N LYS A 603 0.19 21.90 21.33
CA LYS A 603 -0.40 22.99 22.12
C LYS A 603 -0.16 24.38 21.55
N ILE A 604 1.05 24.69 21.13
CA ILE A 604 1.40 26.03 20.65
C ILE A 604 0.99 26.17 19.18
N ILE A 605 1.32 25.19 18.34
CA ILE A 605 1.04 25.31 16.90
C ILE A 605 -0.36 24.81 16.59
N GLY A 606 -0.63 23.53 16.85
CA GLY A 606 -1.86 22.85 16.45
C GLY A 606 -3.13 23.47 17.02
N GLU A 607 -3.18 23.77 18.31
CA GLU A 607 -4.36 24.36 18.94
C GLU A 607 -4.63 25.80 18.45
N ILE A 608 -3.58 26.61 18.26
CA ILE A 608 -3.71 27.97 17.68
C ILE A 608 -4.19 27.90 16.23
N LEU A 609 -3.61 27.02 15.41
CA LEU A 609 -4.03 26.82 14.03
C LEU A 609 -5.45 26.24 13.95
N GLY A 610 -5.82 25.37 14.89
CA GLY A 610 -7.15 24.78 15.01
C GLY A 610 -8.26 25.79 15.27
N ASN A 611 -7.95 26.99 15.75
CA ASN A 611 -8.93 28.06 15.91
C ASN A 611 -9.28 28.77 14.59
N ARG A 612 -8.50 28.56 13.53
CA ARG A 612 -8.72 29.18 12.21
C ARG A 612 -9.54 28.25 11.32
N GLN A 613 -10.76 28.66 10.94
CA GLN A 613 -11.67 27.87 10.10
C GLN A 613 -11.03 27.45 8.77
N TRP A 614 -10.29 28.35 8.10
CA TRP A 614 -9.64 28.05 6.83
C TRP A 614 -8.59 26.93 6.95
N ILE A 615 -7.92 26.81 8.10
CA ILE A 615 -6.94 25.75 8.36
C ILE A 615 -7.67 24.44 8.61
N ARG A 616 -8.73 24.45 9.42
CA ARG A 616 -9.58 23.27 9.63
C ARG A 616 -10.17 22.75 8.31
N HIS A 617 -10.58 23.67 7.43
CA HIS A 617 -11.06 23.36 6.08
C HIS A 617 -9.93 22.76 5.21
N ALA A 618 -8.74 23.36 5.20
CA ALA A 618 -7.59 22.86 4.44
C ALA A 618 -7.13 21.46 4.90
N VAL A 619 -7.15 21.21 6.22
CA VAL A 619 -6.89 19.89 6.82
C VAL A 619 -8.03 18.91 6.54
N GLY A 620 -9.23 19.40 6.28
CA GLY A 620 -10.40 18.59 6.01
C GLY A 620 -10.93 17.85 7.24
N VAL A 621 -10.93 18.49 8.42
CA VAL A 621 -11.39 17.85 9.68
C VAL A 621 -12.83 17.35 9.61
N HIS A 622 -13.65 17.96 8.75
CA HIS A 622 -15.03 17.57 8.49
C HIS A 622 -15.15 16.38 7.52
N ARG A 623 -14.06 15.94 6.88
CA ARG A 623 -14.09 14.83 5.92
C ARG A 623 -14.04 13.47 6.63
N PRO A 624 -14.72 12.44 6.09
CA PRO A 624 -14.84 11.13 6.74
C PRO A 624 -13.51 10.49 7.16
N PHE A 625 -12.47 10.63 6.32
CA PHE A 625 -11.13 10.11 6.62
C PHE A 625 -10.52 10.74 7.88
N MET A 626 -10.55 12.06 8.00
CA MET A 626 -10.01 12.77 9.17
C MET A 626 -10.84 12.49 10.43
N ARG A 627 -12.16 12.35 10.28
CA ARG A 627 -13.04 11.92 11.38
C ARG A 627 -12.72 10.50 11.85
N ALA A 628 -12.32 9.60 10.95
CA ALA A 628 -11.89 8.25 11.33
C ALA A 628 -10.62 8.30 12.19
N ILE A 629 -9.63 9.11 11.78
CA ILE A 629 -8.41 9.35 12.57
C ILE A 629 -8.77 9.94 13.93
N GLU A 630 -9.60 10.99 13.96
CA GLU A 630 -10.07 11.62 15.19
C GLU A 630 -10.75 10.60 16.11
N GLN A 631 -11.61 9.75 15.56
CA GLN A 631 -12.32 8.73 16.35
C GLN A 631 -11.37 7.70 16.95
N VAL A 632 -10.32 7.27 16.26
CA VAL A 632 -9.28 6.39 16.83
C VAL A 632 -8.54 7.09 17.97
N LEU A 633 -8.13 8.33 17.74
CA LEU A 633 -7.34 9.10 18.70
C LEU A 633 -8.14 9.57 19.91
N ARG A 634 -9.46 9.74 19.80
CA ARG A 634 -10.35 10.10 20.92
C ARG A 634 -10.75 8.93 21.82
N ARG A 635 -10.54 7.66 21.41
CA ARG A 635 -10.89 6.51 22.25
C ARG A 635 -10.17 6.62 23.60
N PRO A 636 -10.85 6.46 24.76
CA PRO A 636 -10.18 6.53 26.05
C PRO A 636 -9.11 5.44 26.17
N GLY A 637 -8.02 5.75 26.89
CA GLY A 637 -6.89 4.85 27.08
C GLY A 637 -5.91 4.78 25.90
N LEU A 638 -5.00 3.81 25.96
CA LEU A 638 -4.01 3.51 24.92
C LEU A 638 -4.49 2.30 24.12
N CYS A 639 -5.08 2.55 22.96
CA CYS A 639 -5.36 1.48 22.01
C CYS A 639 -4.22 1.35 21.01
N PHE A 640 -4.02 0.13 20.49
CA PHE A 640 -3.01 -0.15 19.45
C PHE A 640 -3.08 0.87 18.30
N GLY A 641 -4.28 1.13 17.77
CA GLY A 641 -4.47 2.08 16.67
C GLY A 641 -4.03 3.51 16.99
N LYS A 642 -4.22 3.97 18.23
CA LYS A 642 -3.75 5.29 18.67
C LYS A 642 -2.23 5.36 18.68
N CYS A 643 -1.56 4.35 19.25
CA CYS A 643 -0.11 4.27 19.25
C CYS A 643 0.46 4.21 17.83
N MET A 644 -0.15 3.41 16.94
CA MET A 644 0.30 3.30 15.55
C MET A 644 0.14 4.60 14.77
N ILE A 645 -0.97 5.34 14.94
CA ILE A 645 -1.14 6.66 14.29
C ILE A 645 -0.10 7.65 14.80
N LEU A 646 0.10 7.73 16.13
CA LEU A 646 1.00 8.70 16.75
C LEU A 646 2.49 8.42 16.48
N CYS A 647 2.87 7.15 16.32
CA CYS A 647 4.26 6.74 16.03
C CYS A 647 4.54 6.56 14.53
N GLY A 648 3.51 6.26 13.73
CA GLY A 648 3.65 6.02 12.29
C GLY A 648 3.45 7.27 11.44
N GLY A 649 2.59 8.21 11.86
CA GLY A 649 2.39 9.44 11.13
C GLY A 649 3.63 10.34 11.16
N PRO A 650 3.84 11.20 10.15
CA PRO A 650 4.95 12.14 10.15
C PRO A 650 4.87 13.08 11.37
N ASP A 651 6.01 13.26 12.04
CA ASP A 651 6.12 13.88 13.36
C ASP A 651 5.37 15.21 13.51
N TRP A 652 5.71 16.18 12.67
CA TRP A 652 5.14 17.52 12.73
C TRP A 652 3.65 17.52 12.35
N PRO A 653 3.22 16.98 11.18
CA PRO A 653 1.80 16.99 10.82
C PRO A 653 0.91 16.24 11.81
N THR A 654 1.36 15.12 12.39
CA THR A 654 0.56 14.34 13.34
C THR A 654 0.33 15.10 14.65
N SER A 655 1.38 15.72 15.20
CA SER A 655 1.28 16.45 16.47
C SER A 655 0.47 17.74 16.31
N VAL A 656 0.69 18.47 15.21
CA VAL A 656 -0.11 19.66 14.86
C VAL A 656 -1.57 19.28 14.63
N LEU A 657 -1.84 18.18 13.91
CA LEU A 657 -3.20 17.67 13.73
C LEU A 657 -3.87 17.32 15.06
N ALA A 658 -3.15 16.70 15.99
CA ALA A 658 -3.68 16.41 17.33
C ALA A 658 -4.11 17.68 18.07
N GLY A 659 -3.40 18.78 17.86
CA GLY A 659 -3.77 20.11 18.38
C GLY A 659 -5.00 20.70 17.69
N ILE A 660 -5.06 20.59 16.36
CA ILE A 660 -6.21 21.06 15.55
C ILE A 660 -7.49 20.33 15.97
N LEU A 661 -7.40 19.03 16.27
CA LEU A 661 -8.49 18.20 16.75
C LEU A 661 -8.75 18.35 18.27
N ARG A 662 -7.96 19.16 18.98
CA ARG A 662 -8.07 19.39 20.44
C ARG A 662 -8.07 18.09 21.24
N LEU A 663 -7.12 17.20 20.93
CA LEU A 663 -6.94 15.93 21.64
C LEU A 663 -6.25 16.14 23.00
N SER A 664 -6.40 15.17 23.90
CA SER A 664 -5.72 15.17 25.20
C SER A 664 -4.22 15.06 25.01
N LEU A 665 -3.46 16.06 25.50
CA LEU A 665 -2.01 16.07 25.43
C LEU A 665 -1.41 14.83 26.12
N LEU A 666 -1.88 14.50 27.32
CA LEU A 666 -1.37 13.36 28.08
C LEU A 666 -1.52 12.04 27.31
N GLN A 667 -2.69 11.80 26.72
CA GLN A 667 -2.91 10.57 25.94
C GLN A 667 -2.07 10.54 24.66
N CYS A 668 -1.87 11.68 24.01
CA CYS A 668 -1.00 11.79 22.83
C CYS A 668 0.46 11.53 23.21
N THR A 669 1.00 12.18 24.24
CA THR A 669 2.38 11.99 24.69
C THR A 669 2.64 10.55 25.13
N ILE A 670 1.73 9.94 25.90
CA ILE A 670 1.86 8.53 26.30
C ILE A 670 1.72 7.60 25.09
N GLY A 671 0.79 7.88 24.18
CA GLY A 671 0.61 7.13 22.94
C GLY A 671 1.79 7.22 21.97
N THR A 672 2.64 8.24 22.10
CA THR A 672 3.90 8.39 21.36
C THR A 672 5.06 7.63 21.99
N LEU A 673 4.98 7.16 23.25
CA LEU A 673 6.08 6.43 23.91
C LEU A 673 6.64 5.24 23.11
N PRO A 674 5.82 4.43 22.39
CA PRO A 674 6.35 3.33 21.57
C PRO A 674 7.32 3.76 20.46
N VAL A 675 7.41 5.05 20.13
CA VAL A 675 8.41 5.59 19.20
C VAL A 675 9.85 5.26 19.62
N ILE A 676 10.08 4.98 20.91
CA ILE A 676 11.38 4.54 21.42
C ILE A 676 11.95 3.33 20.66
N LEU A 677 11.08 2.45 20.14
CA LEU A 677 11.46 1.30 19.32
C LEU A 677 12.13 1.71 17.99
N SER A 678 11.86 2.92 17.50
CA SER A 678 12.49 3.51 16.32
C SER A 678 13.65 4.45 16.72
N LEU A 679 13.56 5.13 17.88
CA LEU A 679 14.60 6.03 18.36
C LEU A 679 15.90 5.32 18.76
N ILE A 680 15.80 4.21 19.50
CA ILE A 680 16.96 3.42 19.93
C ILE A 680 17.84 3.07 18.74
N PRO A 681 17.31 2.39 17.70
CA PRO A 681 18.15 2.03 16.57
C PRO A 681 18.68 3.26 15.81
N LEU A 682 17.95 4.36 15.68
CA LEU A 682 18.48 5.58 15.02
C LEU A 682 19.65 6.23 15.78
N ALA A 683 19.51 6.39 17.09
CA ALA A 683 20.56 6.95 17.93
C ALA A 683 21.82 6.05 17.93
N LEU A 684 21.61 4.73 17.95
CA LEU A 684 22.69 3.75 17.84
C LEU A 684 23.34 3.75 16.45
N THR A 685 22.58 3.95 15.36
CA THR A 685 23.16 4.11 14.01
C THR A 685 24.16 5.26 13.99
N GLY A 686 23.77 6.44 14.49
CA GLY A 686 24.68 7.58 14.59
C GLY A 686 25.92 7.26 15.44
N SER A 687 25.70 6.67 16.62
CA SER A 687 26.79 6.30 17.53
C SER A 687 27.76 5.28 16.94
N PHE A 688 27.28 4.28 16.19
CA PHE A 688 28.12 3.27 15.56
C PHE A 688 28.84 3.80 14.32
N TYR A 689 28.22 4.72 13.56
CA TYR A 689 28.91 5.38 12.44
C TYR A 689 30.09 6.23 12.87
N LEU A 690 30.09 6.76 14.10
CA LEU A 690 31.27 7.42 14.67
C LEU A 690 32.50 6.50 14.71
N ARG A 691 32.30 5.20 14.95
CA ARG A 691 33.37 4.20 15.09
C ARG A 691 33.58 3.37 13.83
N ARG A 692 32.97 3.75 12.71
CA ARG A 692 33.06 2.99 11.46
C ARG A 692 34.51 2.79 10.99
N ASP A 693 35.38 3.76 11.29
CA ASP A 693 36.79 3.75 10.89
C ASP A 693 37.65 2.92 11.86
N GLU A 694 37.14 2.59 13.07
CA GLU A 694 37.82 1.70 14.03
C GLU A 694 37.68 0.22 13.65
N SER A 695 36.51 -0.16 13.10
CA SER A 695 36.23 -1.54 12.70
C SER A 695 35.02 -1.62 11.79
N GLU A 696 35.08 -2.52 10.80
CA GLU A 696 33.94 -2.86 9.94
C GLU A 696 32.72 -3.35 10.75
N VAL A 697 32.93 -3.93 11.93
CA VAL A 697 31.85 -4.38 12.82
C VAL A 697 30.94 -3.20 13.19
N TRP A 698 31.49 -2.01 13.43
CA TRP A 698 30.71 -0.82 13.77
C TRP A 698 29.89 -0.31 12.57
N ALA A 699 30.46 -0.32 11.36
CA ALA A 699 29.72 0.04 10.16
C ALA A 699 28.53 -0.91 9.93
N ARG A 700 28.75 -2.22 10.09
CA ARG A 700 27.70 -3.25 9.98
C ARG A 700 26.63 -3.10 11.06
N ALA A 701 27.04 -2.85 12.30
CA ALA A 701 26.11 -2.58 13.40
C ALA A 701 25.26 -1.32 13.13
N GLY A 702 25.87 -0.24 12.63
CA GLY A 702 25.17 0.99 12.24
C GLY A 702 24.11 0.75 11.16
N ASN A 703 24.46 -0.01 10.12
CA ASN A 703 23.55 -0.40 9.04
C ASN A 703 22.42 -1.32 9.53
N LEU A 704 22.72 -2.26 10.42
CA LEU A 704 21.72 -3.14 11.03
C LEU A 704 20.71 -2.33 11.85
N MET A 705 21.19 -1.41 12.68
CA MET A 705 20.32 -0.51 13.45
C MET A 705 19.47 0.37 12.53
N PHE A 706 20.05 0.90 11.45
CA PHE A 706 19.28 1.72 10.51
C PHE A 706 18.16 0.90 9.85
N SER A 707 18.46 -0.33 9.45
CA SER A 707 17.48 -1.28 8.90
C SER A 707 16.38 -1.61 9.90
N LEU A 708 16.72 -1.81 11.18
CA LEU A 708 15.77 -2.09 12.25
C LEU A 708 14.82 -0.91 12.50
N THR A 709 15.35 0.32 12.56
CA THR A 709 14.53 1.55 12.62
C THR A 709 13.45 1.53 11.57
N ALA A 710 13.88 1.23 10.36
CA ALA A 710 13.10 1.39 9.18
C ALA A 710 11.99 0.31 9.15
N LEU A 711 12.31 -0.94 9.55
CA LEU A 711 11.34 -2.01 9.78
C LEU A 711 10.27 -1.62 10.81
N VAL A 712 10.68 -1.00 11.92
CA VAL A 712 9.76 -0.50 12.94
C VAL A 712 8.84 0.59 12.37
N SER A 713 9.39 1.55 11.62
CA SER A 713 8.60 2.62 10.97
C SER A 713 7.55 2.06 10.01
N VAL A 714 7.92 1.06 9.21
CA VAL A 714 7.00 0.39 8.28
C VAL A 714 5.90 -0.36 9.02
N THR A 715 6.23 -0.98 10.15
CA THR A 715 5.26 -1.64 11.02
C THR A 715 4.25 -0.63 11.58
N PHE A 716 4.72 0.55 12.02
CA PHE A 716 3.84 1.64 12.46
C PHE A 716 2.96 2.17 11.33
N TRP A 717 3.48 2.30 10.10
CA TRP A 717 2.69 2.71 8.93
C TRP A 717 1.59 1.72 8.58
N ALA A 718 1.91 0.42 8.56
CA ALA A 718 0.93 -0.63 8.31
C ALA A 718 -0.14 -0.67 9.41
N GLY A 719 0.27 -0.59 10.69
CA GLY A 719 -0.63 -0.54 11.83
C GLY A 719 -1.54 0.70 11.82
N MET A 720 -1.00 1.86 11.43
CA MET A 720 -1.75 3.11 11.27
C MET A 720 -2.82 2.97 10.19
N GLY A 721 -2.42 2.52 8.99
CA GLY A 721 -3.35 2.30 7.87
C GLY A 721 -4.46 1.31 8.23
N TRP A 722 -4.10 0.21 8.90
CA TRP A 722 -5.05 -0.79 9.37
C TRP A 722 -6.06 -0.21 10.38
N ALA A 723 -5.60 0.55 11.38
CA ALA A 723 -6.45 1.11 12.42
C ALA A 723 -7.43 2.17 11.90
N ILE A 724 -6.96 3.04 11.00
CA ILE A 724 -7.80 4.04 10.31
C ILE A 724 -8.85 3.31 9.49
N GLN A 725 -8.44 2.30 8.73
CA GLN A 725 -9.35 1.56 7.87
C GLN A 725 -10.41 0.78 8.64
N ASP A 726 -10.02 0.08 9.70
CA ASP A 726 -10.95 -0.64 10.57
C ASP A 726 -12.02 0.30 11.16
N THR A 727 -11.62 1.51 11.55
CA THR A 727 -12.54 2.53 12.07
C THR A 727 -13.43 3.08 10.97
N PHE A 728 -12.88 3.34 9.78
CA PHE A 728 -13.65 3.78 8.64
C PHE A 728 -14.75 2.78 8.27
N ASP A 729 -14.43 1.49 8.21
CA ASP A 729 -15.40 0.44 7.88
C ASP A 729 -16.48 0.27 8.96
N LYS A 730 -16.10 0.32 10.24
CA LYS A 730 -17.03 0.15 11.36
C LYS A 730 -18.02 1.30 11.51
N TYR A 731 -17.57 2.52 11.19
CA TYR A 731 -18.32 3.74 11.45
C TYR A 731 -18.64 4.53 10.18
N ASN A 732 -18.56 3.92 9.00
CA ASN A 732 -18.72 4.61 7.70
C ASN A 732 -19.94 5.55 7.68
N ASP A 733 -21.11 5.06 8.10
CA ASP A 733 -22.34 5.85 8.07
C ASP A 733 -22.29 7.05 9.04
N GLN A 734 -21.72 6.86 10.23
CA GLN A 734 -21.55 7.91 11.23
C GLN A 734 -20.49 8.94 10.83
N LEU A 735 -19.42 8.48 10.18
CA LEU A 735 -18.33 9.32 9.69
C LEU A 735 -18.80 10.20 8.53
N ASN A 736 -19.67 9.68 7.66
CA ASN A 736 -20.29 10.43 6.57
C ASN A 736 -21.51 11.26 7.01
N ALA A 737 -21.99 11.09 8.25
CA ALA A 737 -23.14 11.83 8.75
C ALA A 737 -22.88 13.35 8.70
N PRO A 738 -23.82 14.16 8.18
CA PRO A 738 -23.73 15.60 8.29
C PRO A 738 -23.75 15.99 9.77
N LYS A 739 -22.90 16.95 10.17
CA LYS A 739 -22.87 17.44 11.55
C LYS A 739 -22.99 18.95 11.58
N VAL A 740 -23.76 19.46 12.53
CA VAL A 740 -23.99 20.90 12.75
C VAL A 740 -22.66 21.64 12.98
N GLU A 741 -21.72 21.02 13.71
CA GLU A 741 -20.40 21.60 14.02
C GLU A 741 -19.49 21.86 12.79
N PHE A 742 -19.83 21.27 11.64
CA PHE A 742 -19.05 21.36 10.41
C PHE A 742 -19.76 22.10 9.29
N VAL A 743 -20.93 22.69 9.53
CA VAL A 743 -21.73 23.39 8.50
C VAL A 743 -20.93 24.51 7.84
N ASP A 744 -20.16 25.28 8.61
CA ASP A 744 -19.29 26.32 8.06
C ASP A 744 -18.17 25.77 7.16
N LEU A 745 -17.63 24.59 7.49
CA LEU A 745 -16.57 23.97 6.69
C LEU A 745 -17.15 23.34 5.41
N ASP A 746 -18.32 22.72 5.51
CA ASP A 746 -19.05 22.20 4.35
C ASP A 746 -19.44 23.36 3.41
N TRP A 747 -19.78 24.55 3.95
CA TRP A 747 -20.04 25.75 3.16
C TRP A 747 -18.80 26.23 2.40
N LEU A 748 -17.62 26.20 3.04
CA LEU A 748 -16.36 26.55 2.37
C LEU A 748 -16.00 25.56 1.24
N ASP A 749 -16.26 24.27 1.43
CA ASP A 749 -16.11 23.26 0.36
C ASP A 749 -17.08 23.58 -0.79
N HIS A 750 -18.36 23.86 -0.48
CA HIS A 750 -19.37 24.24 -1.47
C HIS A 750 -18.94 25.50 -2.25
N CYS A 751 -18.51 26.55 -1.57
CA CYS A 751 -18.00 27.78 -2.20
C CYS A 751 -16.80 27.48 -3.10
N SER A 752 -15.83 26.70 -2.60
CA SER A 752 -14.63 26.33 -3.33
C SER A 752 -14.95 25.56 -4.61
N ASP A 753 -15.91 24.65 -4.56
CA ASP A 753 -16.34 23.85 -5.71
C ASP A 753 -17.11 24.70 -6.72
N ARG A 754 -18.01 25.58 -6.28
CA ARG A 754 -18.77 26.49 -7.16
C ARG A 754 -17.87 27.52 -7.83
N ILE A 755 -16.91 28.08 -7.09
CA ILE A 755 -15.91 29.00 -7.65
C ILE A 755 -15.01 28.25 -8.63
N ARG A 756 -14.57 27.03 -8.28
CA ARG A 756 -13.75 26.20 -9.19
C ARG A 756 -14.48 25.90 -10.47
N GLU A 757 -15.75 25.49 -10.41
CA GLU A 757 -16.61 25.20 -11.55
C GLU A 757 -16.76 26.44 -12.46
N LYS A 758 -17.07 27.62 -11.89
CA LYS A 758 -17.25 28.85 -12.68
C LYS A 758 -15.95 29.42 -13.23
N CYS A 759 -14.86 29.34 -12.46
CA CYS A 759 -13.55 29.90 -12.82
C CYS A 759 -12.64 28.87 -13.52
N GLN A 760 -13.19 27.71 -13.89
CA GLN A 760 -12.42 26.65 -14.54
C GLN A 760 -12.00 27.11 -15.94
N LEU A 761 -10.72 27.38 -16.11
CA LEU A 761 -10.17 27.73 -17.41
C LEU A 761 -9.88 26.47 -18.22
N LYS A 762 -10.50 26.38 -19.40
CA LYS A 762 -10.11 25.39 -20.40
C LYS A 762 -8.85 25.86 -21.10
N ARG A 763 -8.12 24.91 -21.68
CA ARG A 763 -6.92 25.22 -22.48
C ARG A 763 -7.21 26.22 -23.61
N SER A 764 -8.41 26.14 -24.20
CA SER A 764 -8.88 27.06 -25.25
C SER A 764 -8.97 28.51 -24.81
N ASP A 765 -9.16 28.75 -23.51
CA ASP A 765 -9.44 30.08 -22.97
C ASP A 765 -8.13 30.83 -22.68
N LEU A 766 -6.99 30.13 -22.68
CA LEU A 766 -5.68 30.73 -22.48
C LEU A 766 -5.17 31.35 -23.79
N PRO A 767 -4.82 32.66 -23.79
CA PRO A 767 -4.08 33.26 -24.89
C PRO A 767 -2.79 32.47 -25.16
N ARG A 768 -2.42 32.32 -26.43
CA ARG A 768 -1.26 31.49 -26.84
C ARG A 768 0.02 31.84 -26.10
N CYS A 769 0.29 33.12 -25.85
CA CYS A 769 1.45 33.58 -25.07
C CYS A 769 1.40 33.12 -23.61
N ILE A 770 0.24 33.21 -22.96
CA ILE A 770 0.07 32.74 -21.57
C ILE A 770 0.13 31.22 -21.49
N ALA A 771 -0.46 30.52 -22.47
CA ALA A 771 -0.33 29.08 -22.61
C ALA A 771 1.14 28.67 -22.75
N PHE A 772 1.92 29.36 -23.59
CA PHE A 772 3.35 29.13 -23.74
C PHE A 772 4.10 29.30 -22.42
N PHE A 773 3.89 30.41 -21.68
CA PHE A 773 4.53 30.58 -20.38
C PHE A 773 4.12 29.48 -19.39
N HIS A 774 2.82 29.19 -19.27
CA HIS A 774 2.33 28.22 -18.30
C HIS A 774 2.85 26.80 -18.58
N PHE A 775 2.63 26.29 -19.79
CA PHE A 775 3.02 24.93 -20.19
C PHE A 775 4.51 24.81 -20.45
N GLY A 776 5.13 25.80 -21.09
CA GLY A 776 6.57 25.82 -21.36
C GLY A 776 7.39 25.90 -20.08
N GLY A 777 6.98 26.71 -19.11
CA GLY A 777 7.67 26.77 -17.81
C GLY A 777 7.44 25.51 -16.98
N SER A 778 6.27 24.88 -17.07
CA SER A 778 5.99 23.61 -16.38
C SER A 778 6.87 22.49 -16.94
N PHE A 779 6.96 22.41 -18.28
CA PHE A 779 7.84 21.48 -18.96
C PHE A 779 9.31 21.72 -18.60
N LEU A 780 9.77 22.98 -18.63
CA LEU A 780 11.13 23.35 -18.23
C LEU A 780 11.42 22.95 -16.78
N MET A 781 10.50 23.21 -15.85
CA MET A 781 10.64 22.83 -14.44
C MET A 781 10.76 21.32 -14.26
N VAL A 782 9.91 20.53 -14.93
CA VAL A 782 9.97 19.06 -14.88
C VAL A 782 11.28 18.55 -15.50
N ALA A 783 11.72 19.14 -16.61
CA ALA A 783 12.98 18.76 -17.25
C ALA A 783 14.20 18.99 -16.34
N VAL A 784 14.26 20.15 -15.67
CA VAL A 784 15.33 20.43 -14.69
C VAL A 784 15.22 19.51 -13.48
N ALA A 785 14.02 19.28 -12.95
CA ALA A 785 13.81 18.36 -11.83
C ALA A 785 14.27 16.93 -12.16
N GLN A 786 13.98 16.45 -13.36
CA GLN A 786 14.44 15.16 -13.85
C GLN A 786 15.96 15.13 -14.02
N PHE A 787 16.56 16.21 -14.54
CA PHE A 787 18.01 16.32 -14.64
C PHE A 787 18.68 16.26 -13.26
N PHE A 788 18.17 17.01 -12.27
CA PHE A 788 18.66 16.95 -10.89
C PHE A 788 18.43 15.57 -10.25
N PHE A 789 17.34 14.88 -10.57
CA PHE A 789 17.05 13.57 -10.03
C PHE A 789 17.97 12.47 -10.57
N TRP A 790 18.16 12.41 -11.90
CA TRP A 790 18.94 11.36 -12.57
C TRP A 790 20.44 11.66 -12.66
N ARG A 791 20.83 12.93 -12.62
CA ARG A 791 22.22 13.39 -12.75
C ARG A 791 22.61 14.29 -11.58
N ALA A 792 22.15 13.96 -10.38
CA ALA A 792 22.46 14.69 -9.15
C ALA A 792 23.98 14.91 -8.99
N ASP A 793 24.79 13.87 -9.21
CA ASP A 793 26.25 13.92 -9.04
C ASP A 793 26.93 14.84 -10.06
N ASN A 794 26.30 15.11 -11.21
CA ASN A 794 26.81 16.09 -12.18
C ASN A 794 26.39 17.52 -11.81
N CYS A 795 25.33 17.68 -11.01
CA CYS A 795 24.78 18.97 -10.61
C CYS A 795 25.34 19.45 -9.27
N PHE A 796 25.56 18.52 -8.34
CA PHE A 796 25.92 18.78 -6.96
C PHE A 796 27.18 17.99 -6.57
N GLY A 797 27.99 18.58 -5.69
CA GLY A 797 29.06 17.88 -4.98
C GLY A 797 28.50 16.98 -3.89
N SER A 798 29.32 16.05 -3.39
CA SER A 798 29.00 15.29 -2.17
C SER A 798 29.63 15.99 -0.97
N PHE A 799 28.86 16.18 0.09
CA PHE A 799 29.36 16.66 1.38
C PHE A 799 28.80 15.78 2.50
N LYS A 800 29.68 15.12 3.24
CA LYS A 800 29.34 14.21 4.34
C LYS A 800 29.35 14.99 5.65
N VAL A 801 28.58 14.52 6.64
CA VAL A 801 28.51 15.15 7.97
C VAL A 801 29.87 15.16 8.68
N THR A 802 30.78 14.25 8.31
CA THR A 802 32.13 14.11 8.86
C THR A 802 33.18 14.97 8.16
N ASP A 803 32.84 15.61 7.05
CA ASP A 803 33.80 16.40 6.28
C ASP A 803 34.07 17.74 7.00
N ASP A 804 35.30 18.26 6.89
CA ASP A 804 35.63 19.57 7.46
C ASP A 804 34.88 20.66 6.68
N ILE A 805 34.26 21.58 7.42
CA ILE A 805 33.59 22.73 6.84
C ILE A 805 34.56 23.69 6.14
N GLY A 806 35.84 23.67 6.51
CA GLY A 806 36.90 24.41 5.83
C GLY A 806 37.10 24.01 4.37
N ASP A 807 36.82 22.74 4.03
CA ASP A 807 36.94 22.20 2.68
C ASP A 807 35.70 22.47 1.80
N LEU A 808 34.66 23.09 2.38
CA LEU A 808 33.41 23.37 1.69
C LEU A 808 33.58 24.50 0.66
N HIS A 809 33.67 24.14 -0.61
CA HIS A 809 33.57 25.09 -1.72
C HIS A 809 32.15 25.15 -2.25
N TRP A 810 31.46 26.28 -2.08
CA TRP A 810 30.09 26.44 -2.59
C TRP A 810 30.03 26.48 -4.11
N TRP A 811 30.99 27.16 -4.74
CA TRP A 811 30.96 27.53 -6.14
C TRP A 811 32.15 26.95 -6.92
N PRO A 812 31.98 26.68 -8.23
CA PRO A 812 33.04 26.09 -9.04
C PRO A 812 34.24 27.01 -9.27
N TRP A 813 34.11 28.32 -9.03
CA TRP A 813 35.19 29.30 -9.17
C TRP A 813 35.98 29.58 -7.89
N THR A 814 35.53 29.10 -6.72
CA THR A 814 36.19 29.37 -5.42
C THR A 814 37.20 28.30 -5.00
N GLY A 815 37.52 27.32 -5.87
CA GLY A 815 38.39 26.20 -5.53
C GLY A 815 38.48 25.17 -6.66
N ASN A 816 38.72 23.90 -6.30
CA ASN A 816 38.70 22.81 -7.28
C ASN A 816 37.26 22.63 -7.84
N PRO A 817 37.04 22.79 -9.16
CA PRO A 817 35.70 22.72 -9.74
C PRO A 817 34.97 21.40 -9.49
N LYS A 818 35.72 20.31 -9.19
CA LYS A 818 35.16 18.99 -8.90
C LYS A 818 34.59 18.87 -7.49
N SER A 819 35.09 19.63 -6.52
CA SER A 819 34.64 19.62 -5.11
C SER A 819 33.56 20.66 -4.82
N ALA A 820 33.18 21.48 -5.82
CA ALA A 820 32.12 22.46 -5.63
C ALA A 820 30.78 21.80 -5.29
N MET A 821 30.13 22.29 -4.24
CA MET A 821 28.83 21.83 -3.75
C MET A 821 27.74 22.02 -4.81
N VAL A 822 27.75 23.15 -5.51
CA VAL A 822 26.92 23.37 -6.70
C VAL A 822 27.83 23.45 -7.92
N LYS A 823 27.79 22.41 -8.76
CA LYS A 823 28.58 22.35 -10.00
C LYS A 823 27.95 23.24 -11.07
N LEU A 824 28.70 23.56 -12.13
CA LEU A 824 28.21 24.42 -13.21
C LEU A 824 26.87 23.95 -13.84
N PRO A 825 26.63 22.65 -14.10
CA PRO A 825 25.32 22.18 -14.56
C PRO A 825 24.20 22.39 -13.54
N GLY A 826 24.50 22.27 -12.24
CA GLY A 826 23.56 22.56 -11.15
C GLY A 826 23.18 24.04 -11.13
N LEU A 827 24.15 24.94 -11.25
CA LEU A 827 23.91 26.39 -11.33
C LEU A 827 23.06 26.77 -12.54
N ALA A 828 23.35 26.20 -13.71
CA ALA A 828 22.54 26.39 -14.91
C ALA A 828 21.10 25.87 -14.70
N GLY A 829 20.93 24.71 -14.07
CA GLY A 829 19.62 24.20 -13.68
C GLY A 829 18.86 25.15 -12.75
N LEU A 830 19.51 25.68 -11.70
CA LEU A 830 18.90 26.64 -10.78
C LEU A 830 18.48 27.94 -11.49
N ALA A 831 19.27 28.43 -12.44
CA ALA A 831 18.88 29.58 -13.25
C ALA A 831 17.63 29.28 -14.11
N LEU A 832 17.55 28.08 -14.71
CA LEU A 832 16.36 27.64 -15.45
C LEU A 832 15.13 27.46 -14.54
N VAL A 833 15.31 27.06 -13.28
CA VAL A 833 14.23 27.04 -12.27
C VAL A 833 13.70 28.45 -12.03
N CYS A 834 14.57 29.45 -11.88
CA CYS A 834 14.15 30.85 -11.73
C CYS A 834 13.34 31.32 -12.96
N VAL A 835 13.77 30.97 -14.17
CA VAL A 835 13.02 31.28 -15.41
C VAL A 835 11.65 30.58 -15.41
N ALA A 836 11.58 29.32 -15.03
CA ALA A 836 10.31 28.59 -14.92
C ALA A 836 9.37 29.21 -13.88
N LEU A 837 9.90 29.67 -12.74
CA LEU A 837 9.12 30.37 -11.72
C LEU A 837 8.61 31.73 -12.22
N LEU A 838 9.41 32.49 -12.99
CA LEU A 838 8.96 33.71 -13.64
C LEU A 838 7.78 33.43 -14.59
N PHE A 839 7.85 32.36 -15.37
CA PHE A 839 6.74 31.96 -16.25
C PHE A 839 5.48 31.58 -15.47
N LEU A 840 5.65 30.90 -14.32
CA LEU A 840 4.54 30.62 -13.40
C LEU A 840 3.94 31.92 -12.84
N MET A 841 4.76 32.89 -12.43
CA MET A 841 4.29 34.18 -11.91
C MET A 841 3.50 34.97 -12.95
N VAL A 842 3.98 35.02 -14.20
CA VAL A 842 3.26 35.66 -15.32
C VAL A 842 1.90 34.99 -15.54
N SER A 843 1.87 33.67 -15.63
CA SER A 843 0.61 32.92 -15.86
C SER A 843 -0.37 33.02 -14.69
N ARG A 844 0.11 33.04 -13.43
CA ARG A 844 -0.71 33.24 -12.23
C ARG A 844 -1.27 34.66 -12.17
N SER A 845 -0.46 35.67 -12.47
CA SER A 845 -0.88 37.08 -12.50
C SER A 845 -1.98 37.30 -13.53
N TRP A 846 -1.84 36.71 -14.71
CA TRP A 846 -2.89 36.76 -15.74
C TRP A 846 -4.16 36.04 -15.28
N ARG A 847 -4.06 34.82 -14.74
CA ARG A 847 -5.21 34.04 -14.25
C ARG A 847 -5.97 34.77 -13.14
N ALA A 848 -5.25 35.37 -12.19
CA ALA A 848 -5.84 36.14 -11.09
C ALA A 848 -6.62 37.35 -11.60
N ARG A 849 -6.09 38.08 -12.58
CA ARG A 849 -6.79 39.22 -13.21
C ARG A 849 -8.00 38.77 -14.01
N HIS A 850 -7.86 37.72 -14.82
CA HIS A 850 -8.93 37.21 -15.69
C HIS A 850 -10.12 36.68 -14.88
N ASN A 851 -9.86 35.90 -13.83
CA ASN A 851 -10.91 35.31 -13.00
C ASN A 851 -11.47 36.25 -11.94
N ARG A 852 -10.90 37.46 -11.75
CA ARG A 852 -11.29 38.39 -10.67
C ARG A 852 -12.79 38.71 -10.72
N LYS A 853 -13.30 39.08 -11.91
CA LYS A 853 -14.71 39.48 -12.08
C LYS A 853 -15.65 38.30 -11.85
N ALA A 854 -15.43 37.17 -12.52
CA ALA A 854 -16.25 35.97 -12.35
C ALA A 854 -16.24 35.45 -10.91
N SER A 855 -15.08 35.48 -10.24
CA SER A 855 -14.98 35.09 -8.83
C SER A 855 -15.73 36.06 -7.92
N GLN A 856 -15.64 37.37 -8.14
CA GLN A 856 -16.38 38.38 -7.35
C GLN A 856 -17.90 38.23 -7.52
N GLU A 857 -18.38 38.01 -8.75
CA GLU A 857 -19.80 37.76 -9.04
C GLU A 857 -20.30 36.48 -8.35
N MET A 858 -19.52 35.39 -8.39
CA MET A 858 -19.86 34.16 -7.68
C MET A 858 -19.84 34.31 -6.17
N TRP A 859 -18.88 35.05 -5.61
CA TRP A 859 -18.86 35.34 -4.18
C TRP A 859 -20.07 36.14 -3.74
N ALA A 860 -20.51 37.13 -4.53
CA ALA A 860 -21.72 37.90 -4.24
C ALA A 860 -22.98 37.01 -4.28
N MET A 861 -23.08 36.11 -5.26
CA MET A 861 -24.17 35.14 -5.36
C MET A 861 -24.17 34.17 -4.17
N LEU A 862 -23.02 33.57 -3.85
CA LEU A 862 -22.88 32.64 -2.72
C LEU A 862 -23.19 33.32 -1.40
N ALA A 863 -22.78 34.58 -1.19
CA ALA A 863 -23.12 35.33 0.02
C ALA A 863 -24.64 35.47 0.22
N SER A 864 -25.43 35.59 -0.86
CA SER A 864 -26.89 35.62 -0.78
C SER A 864 -27.52 34.25 -0.50
N GLU A 865 -26.84 33.16 -0.87
CA GLU A 865 -27.30 31.78 -0.66
C GLU A 865 -26.88 31.21 0.71
N GLU A 866 -25.89 31.81 1.37
CA GLU A 866 -25.22 31.27 2.56
C GLU A 866 -26.18 30.91 3.69
N GLU A 867 -27.05 31.85 4.10
CA GLU A 867 -27.96 31.62 5.23
C GLU A 867 -28.96 30.49 4.93
N GLY A 868 -29.55 30.49 3.74
CA GLY A 868 -30.51 29.47 3.32
C GLY A 868 -29.86 28.08 3.19
N TRP A 869 -28.67 28.03 2.60
CA TRP A 869 -27.91 26.78 2.45
C TRP A 869 -27.50 26.21 3.81
N LYS A 870 -26.99 27.06 4.71
CA LYS A 870 -26.59 26.64 6.07
C LYS A 870 -27.79 26.17 6.88
N ALA A 871 -28.93 26.88 6.82
CA ALA A 871 -30.16 26.47 7.49
C ALA A 871 -30.63 25.07 7.02
N ALA A 872 -30.68 24.85 5.71
CA ALA A 872 -31.04 23.54 5.14
C ALA A 872 -30.03 22.44 5.53
N ARG A 873 -28.74 22.77 5.59
CA ARG A 873 -27.70 21.81 6.00
C ARG A 873 -27.77 21.47 7.49
N ILE A 874 -28.12 22.44 8.34
CA ILE A 874 -28.38 22.23 9.78
C ILE A 874 -29.60 21.33 9.96
N GLU A 875 -30.70 21.62 9.24
CA GLU A 875 -31.91 20.78 9.27
C GLU A 875 -31.59 19.35 8.84
N GLN A 876 -30.84 19.17 7.73
CA GLN A 876 -30.39 17.87 7.28
C GLN A 876 -29.53 17.14 8.33
N ALA A 877 -28.65 17.86 9.03
CA ALA A 877 -27.83 17.29 10.10
C ALA A 877 -28.66 16.87 11.33
N GLN A 878 -29.70 17.65 11.67
CA GLN A 878 -30.60 17.37 12.78
C GLN A 878 -31.60 16.25 12.45
N SER A 879 -32.06 16.17 11.19
CA SER A 879 -32.97 15.14 10.71
C SER A 879 -32.28 13.82 10.35
N TRP A 880 -30.93 13.81 10.34
CA TRP A 880 -30.18 12.60 9.99
C TRP A 880 -30.37 11.55 11.08
N VAL A 881 -31.08 10.48 10.71
CA VAL A 881 -31.17 9.27 11.52
C VAL A 881 -30.18 8.27 10.93
N PRO A 882 -29.28 7.68 11.74
CA PRO A 882 -28.40 6.63 11.25
C PRO A 882 -29.26 5.55 10.60
N PRO A 883 -28.89 5.05 9.40
CA PRO A 883 -29.55 3.89 8.84
C PRO A 883 -29.59 2.82 9.94
N ARG A 884 -30.75 2.22 10.22
CA ARG A 884 -30.84 1.08 11.14
C ARG A 884 -30.05 -0.06 10.51
N SER A 885 -28.74 -0.03 10.69
CA SER A 885 -27.86 -1.05 10.22
C SER A 885 -28.26 -2.32 10.96
N ALA A 886 -28.66 -3.34 10.20
CA ALA A 886 -29.09 -4.63 10.74
C ALA A 886 -28.02 -5.31 11.61
N SER A 887 -26.81 -4.75 11.69
CA SER A 887 -25.67 -5.21 12.47
C SER A 887 -25.66 -4.72 13.93
N CYS A 888 -26.47 -3.72 14.30
CA CYS A 888 -26.64 -3.29 15.69
C CYS A 888 -27.97 -3.75 16.29
N SER A 889 -28.52 -4.88 15.83
CA SER A 889 -29.35 -5.67 16.75
C SER A 889 -28.45 -5.98 17.95
N PRO A 890 -28.84 -5.62 19.18
CA PRO A 890 -28.10 -6.06 20.35
C PRO A 890 -27.91 -7.56 20.18
N VAL A 891 -26.67 -8.02 20.23
CA VAL A 891 -26.40 -9.45 20.35
C VAL A 891 -27.32 -9.91 21.47
N ILE A 892 -28.31 -10.73 21.11
CA ILE A 892 -29.25 -11.35 22.05
C ILE A 892 -28.39 -12.36 22.84
N GLY A 893 -27.59 -11.83 23.75
CA GLY A 893 -26.83 -12.52 24.78
C GLY A 893 -27.19 -12.00 26.17
N GLY A 894 -28.23 -11.17 26.26
CA GLY A 894 -28.68 -10.55 27.51
C GLY A 894 -30.19 -10.41 27.59
N ALA A 895 -30.94 -11.46 27.26
CA ALA A 895 -32.38 -11.50 27.54
C ALA A 895 -32.71 -12.75 28.36
N SER A 896 -33.22 -12.47 29.57
CA SER A 896 -33.91 -13.38 30.47
C SER A 896 -33.06 -14.27 31.39
N ALA A 897 -32.27 -13.64 32.26
CA ALA A 897 -32.11 -14.16 33.63
C ALA A 897 -33.48 -14.04 34.34
N LYS A 898 -34.34 -15.04 34.14
CA LYS A 898 -35.38 -15.34 35.12
C LYS A 898 -34.65 -15.79 36.37
N SER A 899 -34.96 -15.16 37.51
CA SER A 899 -34.58 -15.64 38.83
C SER A 899 -35.07 -17.08 39.00
N LEU A 900 -34.15 -18.04 38.87
CA LEU A 900 -34.38 -19.44 39.18
C LEU A 900 -33.28 -19.87 40.15
N GLY A 901 -33.72 -20.12 41.38
CA GLY A 901 -33.20 -21.09 42.36
C GLY A 901 -31.69 -21.27 42.48
N ASP A 902 -31.19 -20.92 43.65
CA ASP A 902 -29.79 -20.79 44.09
C ASP A 902 -29.02 -22.12 44.35
N ASP A 903 -29.39 -23.26 43.75
CA ASP A 903 -28.90 -24.56 44.29
C ASP A 903 -28.21 -25.56 43.33
N SER A 904 -27.77 -25.18 42.11
CA SER A 904 -27.07 -26.18 41.26
C SER A 904 -25.85 -25.77 40.42
N VAL A 905 -25.35 -24.54 40.52
CA VAL A 905 -24.24 -24.06 39.64
C VAL A 905 -22.85 -24.16 40.30
N LYS A 906 -22.53 -25.30 40.92
CA LYS A 906 -21.16 -25.59 41.40
C LYS A 906 -20.41 -26.71 40.66
N SER A 907 -21.01 -27.40 39.68
CA SER A 907 -20.35 -28.52 38.98
C SER A 907 -20.09 -28.33 37.47
N GLY A 908 -20.64 -27.30 36.82
CA GLY A 908 -20.59 -27.20 35.34
C GLY A 908 -19.46 -26.34 34.73
N VAL A 909 -18.86 -25.43 35.49
CA VAL A 909 -18.00 -24.36 34.90
C VAL A 909 -16.52 -24.76 34.79
N LYS A 910 -16.09 -25.85 35.42
CA LYS A 910 -14.69 -26.35 35.31
C LYS A 910 -14.39 -27.12 34.02
N SER A 911 -15.38 -27.54 33.23
CA SER A 911 -15.16 -28.39 32.04
C SER A 911 -14.94 -27.60 30.74
N ALA A 912 -15.46 -26.37 30.64
CA ALA A 912 -15.44 -25.61 29.37
C ALA A 912 -14.18 -24.75 29.14
N VAL A 913 -13.36 -24.54 30.17
CA VAL A 913 -12.13 -23.72 30.09
C VAL A 913 -10.87 -24.59 29.92
N VAL A 914 -10.97 -25.90 30.11
CA VAL A 914 -9.82 -26.84 30.05
C VAL A 914 -9.50 -27.33 28.63
N CYS A 915 -10.40 -27.19 27.64
CA CYS A 915 -10.11 -27.64 26.26
C CYS A 915 -9.48 -26.60 25.32
N ALA A 916 -9.20 -25.38 25.78
CA ALA A 916 -8.73 -24.30 24.89
C ALA A 916 -7.26 -23.88 25.06
N MET A 917 -6.52 -24.46 26.02
CA MET A 917 -5.10 -24.14 26.23
C MET A 917 -4.32 -25.37 26.75
N GLU A 918 -3.98 -26.29 25.85
CA GLU A 918 -2.92 -27.28 26.09
C GLU A 918 -1.89 -27.18 24.96
N GLY A 919 -0.69 -26.73 25.31
CA GLY A 919 0.43 -26.66 24.37
C GLY A 919 1.42 -25.55 24.69
N LEU A 920 1.84 -25.43 25.96
CA LEU A 920 3.13 -24.84 26.36
C LEU A 920 3.37 -25.19 27.83
N ASP A 921 4.38 -26.04 28.03
CA ASP A 921 4.86 -26.59 29.28
C ASP A 921 5.72 -25.53 29.99
N LEU A 922 5.33 -25.15 31.22
CA LEU A 922 6.06 -24.16 32.02
C LEU A 922 5.77 -24.37 33.52
N ASP A 923 6.03 -25.59 33.99
CA ASP A 923 6.18 -25.89 35.42
C ASP A 923 7.60 -25.56 35.88
N THR A 924 7.89 -24.29 36.19
CA THR A 924 8.78 -23.94 37.31
C THR A 924 8.70 -22.45 37.62
N LEU A 925 8.46 -22.16 38.91
CA LEU A 925 8.52 -20.87 39.62
C LEU A 925 7.15 -20.26 39.99
N ASN A 926 6.60 -20.79 41.09
CA ASN A 926 5.80 -20.01 42.02
C ASN A 926 6.28 -20.27 43.45
N SER A 927 7.02 -19.32 44.02
CA SER A 927 7.00 -19.06 45.45
C SER A 927 7.44 -17.62 45.67
N THR A 928 6.49 -16.74 46.01
CA THR A 928 6.47 -15.97 47.26
C THR A 928 5.32 -14.98 47.22
N ASP A 929 4.35 -15.23 48.10
CA ASP A 929 3.34 -14.28 48.54
C ASP A 929 4.01 -13.09 49.25
N THR A 930 3.54 -11.87 49.00
CA THR A 930 3.43 -10.89 50.09
C THR A 930 2.30 -9.89 49.83
N VAL A 931 1.46 -9.80 50.86
CA VAL A 931 0.27 -9.00 51.07
C VAL A 931 0.58 -7.50 51.11
N LEU A 932 -0.31 -6.66 50.54
CA LEU A 932 -0.61 -5.32 51.07
C LEU A 932 -1.98 -4.84 50.56
N GLY A 933 -2.93 -4.79 51.49
CA GLY A 933 -4.27 -4.25 51.27
C GLY A 933 -4.29 -2.73 51.39
N VAL A 934 -5.17 -2.09 50.61
CA VAL A 934 -5.63 -0.72 50.84
C VAL A 934 -7.14 -0.69 50.65
N ALA A 935 -7.82 -0.19 51.68
CA ALA A 935 -9.26 -0.10 51.82
C ALA A 935 -9.88 0.93 50.85
N VAL A 936 -11.10 0.63 50.40
CA VAL A 936 -12.02 1.53 49.72
C VAL A 936 -13.13 1.90 50.72
N PRO A 937 -13.51 3.18 50.89
CA PRO A 937 -14.77 3.50 51.53
C PRO A 937 -15.90 3.61 50.50
N ASP A 938 -17.00 2.94 50.82
CA ASP A 938 -18.34 3.18 50.29
C ASP A 938 -18.81 4.58 50.65
N GLU A 939 -19.42 5.29 49.69
CA GLU A 939 -20.39 6.35 49.99
C GLU A 939 -21.50 6.32 48.94
N GLY A 940 -22.70 5.96 49.43
CA GLY A 940 -23.96 6.08 48.71
C GLY A 940 -24.63 7.44 48.96
N ASP A 941 -25.63 7.69 48.12
CA ASP A 941 -26.77 8.59 48.30
C ASP A 941 -26.52 10.07 48.64
N LEU A 942 -26.61 10.90 47.58
CA LEU A 942 -27.18 12.24 47.71
C LEU A 942 -28.00 12.62 46.46
N MET A 943 -29.32 12.42 46.57
CA MET A 943 -30.31 13.14 45.77
C MET A 943 -30.22 14.64 46.05
N LEU A 944 -30.08 15.47 45.02
CA LEU A 944 -30.35 16.90 45.11
C LEU A 944 -31.03 17.44 43.85
N LYS A 945 -32.18 18.06 44.10
CA LYS A 945 -33.11 18.73 43.18
C LYS A 945 -32.42 19.77 42.31
N ILE A 946 -32.72 19.79 41.01
CA ILE A 946 -32.36 20.87 40.08
C ILE A 946 -33.52 21.89 40.03
N PRO A 947 -33.31 23.17 40.38
CA PRO A 947 -34.32 24.20 40.16
C PRO A 947 -34.28 24.71 38.72
N GLN A 948 -35.47 24.86 38.14
CA GLN A 948 -35.70 25.62 36.90
C GLN A 948 -35.44 27.11 37.15
N SER A 949 -34.69 27.74 36.24
CA SER A 949 -34.47 29.18 35.99
C SER A 949 -33.02 29.66 36.17
N MET A 950 -32.29 29.75 35.05
CA MET A 950 -31.20 30.71 34.90
C MET A 950 -31.21 31.26 33.48
N GLY A 951 -31.29 32.60 33.41
CA GLY A 951 -31.31 33.37 32.17
C GLY A 951 -30.01 33.28 31.38
N GLN A 952 -30.09 33.76 30.14
CA GLN A 952 -28.97 33.80 29.20
C GLN A 952 -27.72 34.44 29.82
N PRO A 953 -26.53 33.80 29.71
CA PRO A 953 -25.31 34.32 30.30
C PRO A 953 -24.80 35.57 29.55
N ALA A 954 -24.31 36.55 30.31
CA ALA A 954 -23.92 37.89 29.85
C ALA A 954 -22.86 37.94 28.73
N TRP A 955 -22.13 36.84 28.47
CA TRP A 955 -21.18 36.76 27.37
C TRP A 955 -21.86 36.67 25.99
N LEU A 956 -23.09 36.13 25.89
CA LEU A 956 -23.87 36.10 24.64
C LEU A 956 -24.31 37.51 24.21
N LYS A 957 -24.62 38.41 25.15
CA LYS A 957 -24.87 39.83 24.84
C LYS A 957 -23.61 40.55 24.36
N LYS A 958 -22.45 40.22 24.94
CA LYS A 958 -21.16 40.84 24.58
C LYS A 958 -20.71 40.44 23.17
N VAL A 959 -20.95 39.18 22.77
CA VAL A 959 -20.69 38.70 21.40
C VAL A 959 -21.64 39.34 20.38
N SER A 960 -22.93 39.52 20.70
CA SER A 960 -23.86 40.20 19.79
C SER A 960 -23.56 41.70 19.61
N LEU A 961 -22.98 42.35 20.63
CA LEU A 961 -22.59 43.76 20.57
C LEU A 961 -21.29 43.96 19.78
N SER A 962 -20.29 43.09 19.94
CA SER A 962 -19.08 43.11 19.11
C SER A 962 -19.38 42.83 17.64
N ALA A 963 -20.27 41.87 17.33
CA ALA A 963 -20.65 41.57 15.96
C ALA A 963 -21.38 42.75 15.28
N LYS A 964 -22.21 43.49 16.04
CA LYS A 964 -22.87 44.71 15.54
C LYS A 964 -21.88 45.87 15.35
N GLN A 965 -20.90 46.04 16.23
CA GLN A 965 -19.86 47.06 16.06
C GLN A 965 -18.96 46.78 14.85
N GLU A 966 -18.60 45.52 14.60
CA GLU A 966 -17.77 45.14 13.46
C GLU A 966 -18.52 45.29 12.12
N GLN A 967 -19.82 44.98 12.08
CA GLN A 967 -20.66 45.28 10.92
C GLN A 967 -20.82 46.79 10.68
N GLN A 968 -20.99 47.60 11.73
CA GLN A 968 -21.12 49.06 11.61
C GLN A 968 -19.81 49.69 11.11
N GLN A 969 -18.66 49.24 11.62
CA GLN A 969 -17.33 49.70 11.20
C GLN A 969 -17.08 49.38 9.71
N THR A 970 -17.44 48.16 9.27
CA THR A 970 -17.28 47.75 7.86
C THR A 970 -18.20 48.54 6.92
N GLN A 971 -19.39 48.92 7.40
CA GLN A 971 -20.34 49.73 6.63
C GLN A 971 -19.92 51.21 6.52
N ASP A 972 -19.27 51.74 7.56
CA ASP A 972 -18.74 53.10 7.57
C ASP A 972 -17.44 53.22 6.76
N ASP A 973 -16.59 52.18 6.76
CA ASP A 973 -15.40 52.10 5.91
C ASP A 973 -15.76 51.96 4.42
N ALA A 974 -16.83 51.23 4.11
CA ALA A 974 -17.38 51.15 2.75
C ALA A 974 -17.96 52.49 2.25
N LYS A 975 -18.49 53.33 3.16
CA LYS A 975 -19.00 54.67 2.82
C LYS A 975 -17.89 55.73 2.69
N ARG A 976 -16.72 55.52 3.30
CA ARG A 976 -15.57 56.44 3.21
C ARG A 976 -14.70 56.25 1.98
N ALA A 977 -14.88 55.16 1.23
CA ALA A 977 -14.18 54.94 -0.04
C ALA A 977 -14.82 55.76 -1.19
N ARG A 978 -14.47 57.06 -1.30
CA ARG A 978 -14.62 57.81 -2.55
C ARG A 978 -13.46 57.49 -3.50
N PRO A 979 -13.66 57.53 -4.84
CA PRO A 979 -12.63 57.17 -5.80
C PRO A 979 -11.64 58.33 -5.93
N ALA A 980 -10.42 58.13 -5.44
CA ALA A 980 -9.29 58.98 -5.82
C ALA A 980 -8.55 58.29 -6.98
N GLU A 981 -8.66 58.89 -8.15
CA GLU A 981 -7.75 58.67 -9.27
C GLU A 981 -6.34 59.10 -8.86
N GLY A 982 -5.31 58.31 -9.19
CA GLY A 982 -3.92 58.77 -9.15
C GLY A 982 -2.90 57.78 -8.60
N PHE A 983 -2.17 57.15 -9.52
CA PHE A 983 -0.74 56.79 -9.46
C PHE A 983 -0.16 55.80 -8.41
N SER A 984 0.38 54.72 -9.00
CA SER A 984 1.69 54.05 -8.78
C SER A 984 2.05 53.38 -7.44
N SER A 985 2.18 52.04 -7.56
CA SER A 985 3.26 51.18 -7.05
C SER A 985 3.64 51.26 -5.57
N VAL A 986 3.20 50.27 -4.77
CA VAL A 986 4.02 49.67 -3.71
C VAL A 986 3.72 48.17 -3.55
N SER A 987 4.79 47.41 -3.66
CA SER A 987 5.11 46.05 -3.19
C SER A 987 4.05 45.28 -2.39
N THR A 988 3.70 44.08 -2.87
CA THR A 988 2.98 43.06 -2.10
C THR A 988 3.95 41.92 -1.77
N SER A 989 4.33 41.81 -0.50
CA SER A 989 5.13 40.71 0.03
C SER A 989 4.35 39.40 -0.04
N ILE A 990 4.92 38.42 -0.74
CA ILE A 990 4.48 37.03 -0.82
C ILE A 990 5.13 36.29 0.35
N ALA A 991 4.33 35.68 1.23
CA ALA A 991 4.80 34.66 2.16
C ALA A 991 4.67 33.29 1.48
N LEU A 992 5.81 32.60 1.45
CA LEU A 992 6.07 31.26 0.93
C LEU A 992 5.48 30.17 1.82
#